data_AF-F8F112-F1
#
_entry.id   AF-F8F112-F1
#
_cell.length_a   1.000
_cell.length_b   1.000
_cell.length_c   1.000
_cell.angle_alpha   90.00
_cell.angle_beta   90.00
_cell.angle_gamma   90.00
#
_symmetry.space_group_name_H-M   'P 1'
#
loop_
_entity.id
_entity.type
_entity.pdbx_description
1 polymer ?
#
loop_
_entity_poly.entity_id
_entity_poly.type
_entity_poly.pdbx_seq_one_letter_code
_entity_poly.pdbx_strand_id
1 'polypeptide(L)'
;MTSLYIKPFNRELEDRIRRNPSLNIDSFIIPTPYAVDERLEKDYQYSFVWEEEREILGFIEVWSDPEKKRLHIYKQVTSPFGRSKGIGSAFLAHLASIAPAGALIDLYIWERQAEILMFYKRRGFAEKERLNWRALNFVRLEGEARTIRETIPKIGISSGAADELGKIRHDAKKAIRLIADMAGALTAENCSRIIEDINRETTALINTLNLFRDSVQRFRTINLKELIIDRVIPMVEHSPVQCELVLRFSPNVGEARAHYLEAARAIVNLVSNALDAIKAAERPGVLSISLEEITPWILLTVEDNGIGIEQSKLQPGQDGRPQFVGITTKANMGEGQGTRQIYAAFGTENISVHSEAGKGTRWVIRLPKAEQREESELQALETRLAEFKALSAADAPKVSADKAEIAAYIWRCKKLEILIWDLILQFARKNNVRDIYRSFLSCRYASVSLAGFRDDLENYKTDTAELRLWLLEAVRILKREDTILQTLNKNGEWQGIMFKAYGQAAERTVIFTIDPATGNFGATDRKLAEHADFVPFLGGNRDRCLRGEFFGDVQNPANPIQLGVWELGSPEDCRKKAGLIRSGADRLINMGIPETKKLLFYETTWRRGKLDLDTGRPRTLGAVARMADEELGDLLVAVDEEFSDYISTD
;
A
#
# COMPACT_ATOMS: atom_id res chain seq x y z
N MET A 1 6.42 5.55 32.42
CA MET A 1 6.95 4.72 31.31
C MET A 1 7.62 5.54 30.21
N THR A 2 7.25 6.80 29.96
CA THR A 2 7.83 7.64 28.87
C THR A 2 9.26 8.15 29.12
N SER A 3 9.74 8.23 30.36
CA SER A 3 11.12 8.72 30.64
C SER A 3 12.23 7.72 30.31
N LEU A 4 11.90 6.48 29.96
CA LEU A 4 12.89 5.44 29.62
C LEU A 4 13.52 5.65 28.23
N TYR A 5 12.83 6.35 27.33
CA TYR A 5 13.27 6.55 25.94
C TYR A 5 13.78 7.96 25.64
N ILE A 6 13.62 8.92 26.56
CA ILE A 6 14.09 10.29 26.37
C ILE A 6 15.54 10.39 26.88
N LYS A 7 16.48 10.68 25.98
CA LYS A 7 17.90 10.87 26.31
C LYS A 7 18.34 12.32 26.04
N PRO A 8 19.29 12.86 26.83
CA PRO A 8 19.80 14.21 26.61
C PRO A 8 20.48 14.33 25.25
N PHE A 9 20.27 15.46 24.59
CA PHE A 9 20.93 15.78 23.33
C PHE A 9 22.43 16.00 23.59
N ASN A 10 23.29 15.53 22.70
CA ASN A 10 24.73 15.78 22.75
C ASN A 10 25.29 15.91 21.32
N ARG A 11 26.54 16.37 21.19
CA ARG A 11 27.18 16.58 19.88
C ARG A 11 27.24 15.31 19.03
N GLU A 12 27.44 14.15 19.64
CA GLU A 12 27.50 12.86 18.93
C GLU A 12 26.14 12.46 18.34
N LEU A 13 25.05 12.65 19.10
CA LEU A 13 23.68 12.42 18.63
C LEU A 13 23.27 13.44 17.56
N GLU A 14 23.71 14.69 17.66
CA GLU A 14 23.48 15.70 16.63
C GLU A 14 24.10 15.29 15.28
N ASP A 15 25.34 14.80 15.28
CA ASP A 15 26.00 14.30 14.07
C ASP A 15 25.27 13.07 13.49
N ARG A 16 24.78 12.17 14.36
CA ARG A 16 23.96 11.02 13.96
C ARG A 16 22.63 11.45 13.33
N ILE A 17 21.97 12.49 13.85
CA ILE A 17 20.73 13.04 13.31
C ILE A 17 20.96 13.69 11.95
N ARG A 18 22.03 14.49 11.80
CA ARG A 18 22.40 15.13 10.52
C ARG A 18 22.64 14.11 9.40
N ARG A 19 23.22 12.96 9.74
CA ARG A 19 23.48 11.86 8.80
C ARG A 19 22.28 10.95 8.55
N ASN A 20 21.18 11.10 9.30
CA ASN A 20 19.98 10.27 9.17
C ASN A 20 18.92 10.97 8.30
N PRO A 21 18.65 10.49 7.07
CA PRO A 21 17.68 11.12 6.16
C PRO A 21 16.26 11.19 6.71
N SER A 22 15.87 10.24 7.56
CA SER A 22 14.53 10.16 8.18
C SER A 22 14.32 11.17 9.31
N LEU A 23 15.41 11.79 9.78
CA LEU A 23 15.41 12.81 10.84
C LEU A 23 15.96 14.16 10.36
N ASN A 24 16.66 14.19 9.22
CA ASN A 24 17.11 15.41 8.54
C ASN A 24 15.98 16.06 7.71
N ILE A 25 14.78 16.07 8.29
CA ILE A 25 13.62 16.78 7.79
C ILE A 25 13.66 18.12 8.53
N ASP A 26 14.13 19.21 7.90
CA ASP A 26 13.88 20.52 8.50
C ASP A 26 12.39 20.77 8.38
N SER A 27 11.69 20.53 9.48
CA SER A 27 10.30 20.85 9.62
C SER A 27 10.17 22.37 9.60
N PHE A 28 9.93 22.91 8.40
CA PHE A 28 9.56 24.30 8.15
C PHE A 28 10.68 25.30 8.50
N ILE A 29 11.07 26.12 7.53
CA ILE A 29 12.10 27.16 7.71
C ILE A 29 11.53 28.24 8.63
N ILE A 30 11.59 28.00 9.92
CA ILE A 30 11.38 29.03 10.92
C ILE A 30 12.61 29.94 10.92
N PRO A 31 12.45 31.24 11.20
CA PRO A 31 13.58 32.12 11.44
C PRO A 31 14.51 31.48 12.48
N THR A 32 15.83 31.57 12.26
CA THR A 32 16.78 31.11 13.27
C THR A 32 16.48 31.86 14.57
N PRO A 33 16.54 31.22 15.75
CA PRO A 33 16.24 31.89 17.02
C PRO A 33 17.18 33.10 17.20
N TYR A 34 18.41 32.94 16.71
CA TYR A 34 19.43 33.99 16.64
C TYR A 34 19.04 35.22 15.81
N ALA A 35 18.24 35.07 14.74
CA ALA A 35 17.74 36.20 13.95
C ALA A 35 16.60 36.97 14.65
N VAL A 36 16.05 36.41 15.74
CA VAL A 36 14.91 36.96 16.49
C VAL A 36 15.34 37.48 17.86
N ASP A 37 16.26 36.79 18.54
CA ASP A 37 16.88 37.20 19.80
C ASP A 37 18.31 36.65 19.87
N GLU A 38 19.30 37.53 19.70
CA GLU A 38 20.74 37.18 19.65
C GLU A 38 21.26 36.57 20.97
N ARG A 39 20.50 36.70 22.06
CA ARG A 39 20.86 36.14 23.38
C ARG A 39 20.49 34.66 23.52
N LEU A 40 19.73 34.10 22.60
CA LEU A 40 19.37 32.68 22.63
C LEU A 40 20.56 31.84 22.16
N GLU A 41 20.94 30.87 22.99
CA GLU A 41 21.97 29.87 22.67
C GLU A 41 21.37 28.47 22.68
N LYS A 42 21.93 27.58 21.85
CA LYS A 42 21.51 26.18 21.80
C LYS A 42 21.77 25.52 23.15
N ASP A 43 20.73 24.92 23.73
CA ASP A 43 20.80 24.36 25.07
C ASP A 43 20.64 22.84 25.06
N TYR A 44 21.75 22.14 25.27
CA TYR A 44 21.78 20.68 25.36
C TYR A 44 21.07 20.12 26.60
N GLN A 45 20.91 20.92 27.66
CA GLN A 45 20.21 20.50 28.88
C GLN A 45 18.69 20.37 28.64
N TYR A 46 18.14 21.22 27.78
CA TYR A 46 16.70 21.25 27.45
C TYR A 46 16.38 20.63 26.09
N SER A 47 17.40 20.11 25.38
CA SER A 47 17.24 19.39 24.12
C SER A 47 17.29 17.89 24.36
N PHE A 48 16.48 17.12 23.63
CA PHE A 48 16.39 15.66 23.82
C PHE A 48 16.23 14.89 22.52
N VAL A 49 16.59 13.61 22.58
CA VAL A 49 16.24 12.60 21.58
C VAL A 49 15.30 11.56 22.18
N TRP A 50 14.44 11.00 21.35
CA TRP A 50 13.70 9.78 21.66
C TRP A 50 14.46 8.61 21.04
N GLU A 51 15.08 7.80 21.89
CA GLU A 51 15.86 6.63 21.47
C GLU A 51 15.24 5.35 22.03
N GLU A 52 14.88 4.45 21.13
CA GLU A 52 14.31 3.13 21.43
C GLU A 52 15.13 2.08 20.67
N GLU A 53 15.61 1.04 21.36
CA GLU A 53 16.49 0.02 20.77
C GLU A 53 17.69 0.57 19.97
N ARG A 54 18.23 1.73 20.41
CA ARG A 54 19.34 2.48 19.78
C ARG A 54 19.01 3.18 18.45
N GLU A 55 17.74 3.18 18.04
CA GLU A 55 17.22 3.99 16.94
C GLU A 55 16.63 5.30 17.45
N ILE A 56 16.96 6.41 16.78
CA ILE A 56 16.40 7.73 17.11
C ILE A 56 15.07 7.88 16.36
N LEU A 57 13.97 7.91 17.10
CA LEU A 57 12.62 8.04 16.53
C LEU A 57 12.09 9.47 16.56
N GLY A 58 12.85 10.41 17.10
CA GLY A 58 12.54 11.84 17.09
C GLY A 58 13.53 12.63 17.93
N PHE A 59 13.52 13.95 17.76
CA PHE A 59 14.30 14.86 18.61
C PHE A 59 13.58 16.19 18.80
N ILE A 60 13.93 16.87 19.88
CA ILE A 60 13.56 18.25 20.16
C ILE A 60 14.83 19.06 20.44
N GLU A 61 15.00 20.16 19.73
CA GLU A 61 16.10 21.10 19.88
C GLU A 61 15.56 22.40 20.48
N VAL A 62 16.11 22.78 21.63
CA VAL A 62 15.69 23.94 22.43
C VAL A 62 16.87 24.89 22.60
N TRP A 63 16.57 26.18 22.47
CA TRP A 63 17.49 27.28 22.70
C TRP A 63 17.02 28.06 23.92
N SER A 64 17.93 28.57 24.74
CA SER A 64 17.58 29.28 25.97
C SER A 64 18.36 30.57 26.12
N ASP A 65 17.78 31.51 26.87
CA ASP A 65 18.48 32.72 27.30
C ASP A 65 19.45 32.41 28.47
N PRO A 66 20.43 33.28 28.76
CA PRO A 66 21.41 33.04 29.83
C PRO A 66 20.77 32.81 31.21
N GLU A 67 19.62 33.45 31.47
CA GLU A 67 18.88 33.33 32.73
C GLU A 67 17.93 32.11 32.79
N LYS A 68 17.83 31.33 31.71
CA LYS A 68 16.93 30.17 31.55
C LYS A 68 15.46 30.49 31.85
N LYS A 69 15.05 31.74 31.63
CA LYS A 69 13.67 32.23 31.76
C LYS A 69 12.87 32.03 30.48
N ARG A 70 13.53 31.88 29.34
CA ARG A 70 12.92 31.65 28.03
C ARG A 70 13.54 30.42 27.38
N LEU A 71 12.68 29.50 26.93
CA LEU A 71 13.02 28.25 26.27
C LEU A 71 12.35 28.20 24.90
N HIS A 72 13.11 28.49 23.86
CA HIS A 72 12.64 28.51 22.48
C HIS A 72 12.81 27.15 21.81
N ILE A 73 11.71 26.51 21.39
CA ILE A 73 11.76 25.25 20.64
C ILE A 73 12.10 25.57 19.18
N TYR A 74 13.34 25.32 18.79
CA TYR A 74 13.81 25.55 17.44
C TYR A 74 13.39 24.41 16.50
N LYS A 75 13.51 23.15 16.91
CA LYS A 75 13.07 22.01 16.08
C LYS A 75 12.39 20.97 16.93
N GLN A 76 11.32 20.40 16.40
CA GLN A 76 10.70 19.21 16.98
C GLN A 76 10.33 18.26 15.84
N VAL A 77 11.14 17.23 15.66
CA VAL A 77 11.00 16.27 14.56
C VAL A 77 10.64 14.91 15.14
N THR A 78 9.67 14.24 14.52
CA THR A 78 9.33 12.85 14.84
C THR A 78 9.48 12.03 13.57
N SER A 79 10.32 11.01 13.64
CA SER A 79 10.49 10.01 12.58
C SER A 79 9.14 9.39 12.26
N PRO A 80 8.86 9.06 10.99
CA PRO A 80 7.68 8.30 10.60
C PRO A 80 7.47 7.03 11.46
N PHE A 81 8.55 6.33 11.82
CA PHE A 81 8.55 5.12 12.66
C PHE A 81 8.22 5.37 14.15
N GLY A 82 8.25 6.63 14.61
CA GLY A 82 7.87 7.05 15.96
C GLY A 82 6.48 7.70 16.05
N ARG A 83 5.78 7.88 14.92
CA ARG A 83 4.48 8.58 14.90
C ARG A 83 3.43 7.79 15.65
N SER A 84 2.53 8.48 16.36
CA SER A 84 1.50 7.94 17.27
C SER A 84 1.94 7.34 18.62
N LYS A 85 3.25 7.27 18.90
CA LYS A 85 3.78 6.99 20.27
C LYS A 85 3.67 8.18 21.23
N GLY A 86 3.05 9.29 20.81
CA GLY A 86 2.91 10.50 21.62
C GLY A 86 4.22 11.27 21.84
N ILE A 87 5.26 11.00 21.06
CA ILE A 87 6.64 11.53 21.23
C ILE A 87 6.65 13.05 21.40
N GLY A 88 5.97 13.81 20.53
CA GLY A 88 5.90 15.27 20.66
C GLY A 88 5.24 15.76 21.96
N SER A 89 4.20 15.07 22.44
CA SER A 89 3.59 15.40 23.75
C SER A 89 4.50 15.00 24.91
N ALA A 90 5.23 13.90 24.78
CA ALA A 90 6.17 13.43 25.78
C ALA A 90 7.39 14.37 25.91
N PHE A 91 7.92 14.88 24.79
CA PHE A 91 8.96 15.90 24.80
C PHE A 91 8.49 17.18 25.51
N LEU A 92 7.31 17.70 25.16
CA LEU A 92 6.77 18.89 25.81
C LEU A 92 6.52 18.68 27.30
N ALA A 93 5.99 17.53 27.70
CA ALA A 93 5.79 17.18 29.11
C ALA A 93 7.12 17.10 29.86
N HIS A 94 8.14 16.49 29.25
CA HIS A 94 9.46 16.37 29.86
C HIS A 94 10.15 17.72 29.98
N LEU A 95 10.15 18.52 28.91
CA LEU A 95 10.67 19.88 28.90
C LEU A 95 10.03 20.75 29.99
N ALA A 96 8.70 20.77 30.06
CA ALA A 96 7.96 21.50 31.08
C ALA A 96 8.17 20.97 32.52
N SER A 97 8.60 19.71 32.67
CA SER A 97 8.89 19.12 33.99
C SER A 97 10.25 19.53 34.55
N ILE A 98 11.23 19.78 33.67
CA ILE A 98 12.59 20.17 34.08
C ILE A 98 12.87 21.68 33.95
N ALA A 99 12.01 22.40 33.23
CA ALA A 99 12.07 23.86 33.13
C ALA A 99 11.70 24.52 34.48
N PRO A 100 12.27 25.70 34.81
CA PRO A 100 11.82 26.50 35.94
C PRO A 100 10.33 26.81 35.83
N ALA A 101 9.60 26.82 36.95
CA ALA A 101 8.12 26.91 36.93
C ALA A 101 7.59 28.15 36.20
N GLY A 102 8.28 29.28 36.30
CA GLY A 102 7.95 30.54 35.62
C GLY A 102 8.65 30.75 34.28
N ALA A 103 9.34 29.74 33.73
CA ALA A 103 9.97 29.85 32.43
C ALA A 103 8.92 29.83 31.30
N LEU A 104 9.13 30.66 30.29
CA LEU A 104 8.30 30.74 29.09
C LEU A 104 8.84 29.80 28.02
N ILE A 105 7.99 28.94 27.47
CA ILE A 105 8.31 28.07 26.34
C ILE A 105 7.65 28.66 25.09
N ASP A 106 8.44 28.93 24.04
CA ASP A 106 7.94 29.54 22.81
C ASP A 106 8.42 28.84 21.53
N LEU A 107 7.68 29.05 20.43
CA LEU A 107 8.03 28.57 19.09
C LEU A 107 7.34 29.39 17.99
N TYR A 108 7.91 29.37 16.79
CA TYR A 108 7.30 29.95 15.59
C TYR A 108 6.67 28.86 14.72
N ILE A 109 5.42 29.09 14.29
CA ILE A 109 4.71 28.19 13.37
C ILE A 109 4.17 29.00 12.20
N TRP A 110 4.31 28.49 10.98
CA TRP A 110 3.77 29.16 9.81
C TRP A 110 2.23 29.23 9.86
N GLU A 111 1.63 30.39 9.61
CA GLU A 111 0.18 30.63 9.84
C GLU A 111 -0.74 29.69 9.05
N ARG A 112 -0.26 29.16 7.92
CA ARG A 112 -0.99 28.20 7.07
C ARG A 112 -1.06 26.79 7.67
N GLN A 113 -0.39 26.52 8.79
CA GLN A 113 -0.36 25.22 9.47
C GLN A 113 -1.38 25.09 10.62
N ALA A 114 -2.66 25.19 10.29
CA ALA A 114 -3.76 25.23 11.26
C ALA A 114 -3.78 24.05 12.25
N GLU A 115 -3.42 22.83 11.82
CA GLU A 115 -3.40 21.66 12.70
C GLU A 115 -2.28 21.71 13.75
N ILE A 116 -1.09 22.20 13.38
CA ILE A 116 0.05 22.34 14.30
C ILE A 116 -0.25 23.45 15.31
N LEU A 117 -0.81 24.57 14.84
CA LEU A 117 -1.29 25.64 15.73
C LEU A 117 -2.31 25.10 16.76
N MET A 118 -3.29 24.31 16.32
CA MET A 118 -4.26 23.67 17.22
C MET A 118 -3.65 22.64 18.18
N PHE A 119 -2.57 21.96 17.78
CA PHE A 119 -1.86 21.00 18.63
C PHE A 119 -1.24 21.69 19.86
N TYR A 120 -0.56 22.81 19.65
CA TYR A 120 0.09 23.59 20.72
C TYR A 120 -0.93 24.40 21.54
N LYS A 121 -1.93 25.02 20.90
CA LYS A 121 -3.01 25.76 21.61
C LYS A 121 -3.74 24.89 22.64
N ARG A 122 -4.06 23.65 22.27
CA ARG A 122 -4.70 22.70 23.19
C ARG A 122 -3.84 22.36 24.40
N ARG A 123 -2.52 22.56 24.34
CA ARG A 123 -1.53 22.20 25.37
C ARG A 123 -1.02 23.39 26.18
N GLY A 124 -1.76 24.50 26.18
CA GLY A 124 -1.47 25.66 27.04
C GLY A 124 -0.61 26.75 26.38
N PHE A 125 -0.42 26.69 25.06
CA PHE A 125 0.22 27.79 24.32
C PHE A 125 -0.83 28.81 23.84
N ALA A 126 -0.47 30.09 23.87
CA ALA A 126 -1.26 31.18 23.33
C ALA A 126 -0.52 31.87 22.18
N GLU A 127 -1.27 32.40 21.21
CA GLU A 127 -0.69 33.26 20.18
C GLU A 127 -0.29 34.61 20.79
N LYS A 128 0.91 35.09 20.48
CA LYS A 128 1.42 36.37 20.98
C LYS A 128 1.65 37.36 19.86
N GLU A 129 2.46 36.98 18.90
CA GLU A 129 2.95 37.88 17.86
C GLU A 129 2.95 37.19 16.50
N ARG A 130 2.94 37.99 15.44
CA ARG A 130 3.14 37.52 14.07
C ARG A 130 4.43 38.12 13.53
N LEU A 131 5.27 37.27 12.96
CA LEU A 131 6.55 37.64 12.38
C LEU A 131 6.49 37.38 10.88
N ASN A 132 6.65 38.43 10.07
CA ASN A 132 6.90 38.25 8.64
C ASN A 132 8.39 37.96 8.46
N TRP A 133 8.71 36.77 7.95
CA TRP A 133 10.07 36.36 7.68
C TRP A 133 10.14 35.72 6.29
N ARG A 134 10.99 36.28 5.43
CA ARG A 134 11.17 35.80 4.03
C ARG A 134 9.86 35.69 3.25
N ALA A 135 8.97 36.68 3.40
CA ALA A 135 7.64 36.72 2.77
C ALA A 135 6.65 35.64 3.24
N LEU A 136 6.95 34.92 4.33
CA LEU A 136 6.04 34.02 5.03
C LEU A 136 5.65 34.62 6.37
N ASN A 137 4.38 34.45 6.77
CA ASN A 137 3.87 34.92 8.06
C ASN A 137 3.90 33.80 9.09
N PHE A 138 4.74 33.93 10.10
CA PHE A 138 4.81 33.02 11.25
C PHE A 138 4.04 33.58 12.43
N VAL A 139 3.45 32.69 13.22
CA VAL A 139 2.78 32.99 14.48
C VAL A 139 3.66 32.49 15.62
N ARG A 140 4.02 33.38 16.55
CA ARG A 140 4.70 33.00 17.80
C ARG A 140 3.67 32.46 18.77
N LEU A 141 3.86 31.20 19.15
CA LEU A 141 3.13 30.56 20.25
C LEU A 141 3.99 30.58 21.51
N GLU A 142 3.38 30.87 22.65
CA GLU A 142 4.07 30.99 23.95
C GLU A 142 3.20 30.38 25.06
N GLY A 143 3.80 29.65 25.98
CA GLY A 143 3.13 29.11 27.18
C GLY A 143 4.06 29.04 28.39
N GLU A 144 3.51 29.18 29.59
CA GLU A 144 4.28 29.04 30.82
C GLU A 144 4.51 27.56 31.15
N ALA A 145 5.73 27.20 31.56
CA ALA A 145 6.11 25.82 31.85
C ALA A 145 5.16 25.15 32.86
N ARG A 146 4.74 25.87 33.91
CA ARG A 146 3.73 25.39 34.86
C ARG A 146 2.40 25.04 34.20
N THR A 147 1.86 25.94 33.38
CA THR A 147 0.57 25.73 32.70
C THR A 147 0.64 24.54 31.75
N ILE A 148 1.73 24.42 30.97
CA ILE A 148 1.94 23.31 30.05
C ILE A 148 2.00 21.97 30.84
N ARG A 149 2.74 21.95 31.96
CA ARG A 149 2.86 20.78 32.85
C ARG A 149 1.53 20.33 33.43
N GLU A 150 0.64 21.26 33.78
CA GLU A 150 -0.70 20.96 34.33
C GLU A 150 -1.72 20.57 33.26
N THR A 151 -1.53 21.02 32.01
CA THR A 151 -2.51 20.83 30.91
C THR A 151 -2.26 19.53 30.13
N ILE A 152 -1.00 19.16 29.84
CA ILE A 152 -0.68 17.96 29.04
C ILE A 152 -1.26 16.66 29.63
N PRO A 153 -1.21 16.40 30.95
CA PRO A 153 -1.80 15.19 31.53
C PRO A 153 -3.32 15.09 31.36
N LYS A 154 -4.03 16.24 31.35
CA LYS A 154 -5.51 16.31 31.27
C LYS A 154 -6.05 16.01 29.87
N ILE A 155 -5.25 16.22 28.83
CA ILE A 155 -5.63 15.99 27.43
C ILE A 155 -5.57 14.51 27.07
N GLY A 156 -4.88 13.70 27.89
CA GLY A 156 -4.55 12.32 27.57
C GLY A 156 -3.52 12.22 26.45
N ILE A 157 -2.65 11.20 26.52
CA ILE A 157 -1.92 10.77 25.32
C ILE A 157 -2.98 10.14 24.43
N SER A 158 -3.48 10.89 23.45
CA SER A 158 -4.30 10.32 22.37
C SER A 158 -3.43 9.34 21.59
N SER A 159 -3.35 8.10 22.08
CA SER A 159 -2.96 6.93 21.30
C SER A 159 -4.18 6.57 20.45
N GLY A 160 -4.46 7.41 19.44
CA GLY A 160 -5.40 7.06 18.40
C GLY A 160 -4.82 5.87 17.63
N ALA A 161 -5.39 4.69 17.89
CA ALA A 161 -5.27 3.50 17.05
C ALA A 161 -5.97 3.75 15.69
N ALA A 162 -5.50 4.78 14.98
CA ALA A 162 -5.76 4.97 13.57
C ALA A 162 -4.67 4.23 12.80
N ASP A 163 -5.13 3.38 11.90
CA ASP A 163 -4.37 2.57 10.96
C ASP A 163 -3.23 3.36 10.30
N GLU A 164 -2.02 2.80 10.26
CA GLU A 164 -0.80 3.46 9.76
C GLU A 164 -0.99 4.03 8.35
N LEU A 165 -1.80 3.34 7.53
CA LEU A 165 -2.22 3.76 6.19
C LEU A 165 -3.01 5.08 6.18
N GLY A 166 -3.89 5.29 7.16
CA GLY A 166 -4.65 6.53 7.31
C GLY A 166 -3.78 7.73 7.64
N LYS A 167 -2.69 7.50 8.40
CA LYS A 167 -1.70 8.52 8.79
C LYS A 167 -0.82 8.90 7.59
N ILE A 168 -0.30 7.94 6.84
CA ILE A 168 0.55 8.19 5.68
C ILE A 168 -0.20 8.93 4.56
N ARG A 169 -1.47 8.57 4.33
CA ARG A 169 -2.33 9.29 3.38
C ARG A 169 -2.59 10.74 3.78
N HIS A 170 -2.75 11.00 5.09
CA HIS A 170 -2.89 12.36 5.61
C HIS A 170 -1.60 13.15 5.42
N ASP A 171 -0.44 12.55 5.68
CA ASP A 171 0.87 13.16 5.50
C ASP A 171 1.19 13.51 4.04
N ALA A 172 0.93 12.59 3.10
CA ALA A 172 1.11 12.84 1.66
C ALA A 172 0.20 13.98 1.17
N LYS A 173 -1.07 14.00 1.60
CA LYS A 173 -1.99 15.11 1.29
C LYS A 173 -1.51 16.44 1.86
N LYS A 174 -0.92 16.43 3.06
CA LYS A 174 -0.38 17.62 3.71
C LYS A 174 0.82 18.20 2.94
N ALA A 175 1.76 17.36 2.52
CA ALA A 175 2.92 17.78 1.72
C ALA A 175 2.51 18.32 0.34
N ILE A 176 1.55 17.67 -0.34
CA ILE A 176 1.02 18.15 -1.63
C ILE A 176 0.38 19.54 -1.47
N ARG A 177 -0.42 19.73 -0.42
CA ARG A 177 -1.07 21.02 -0.15
C ARG A 177 -0.05 22.12 0.16
N LEU A 178 1.01 21.78 0.87
CA LEU A 178 2.12 22.69 1.19
C LEU A 178 2.86 23.14 -0.08
N ILE A 179 3.23 22.20 -0.95
CA ILE A 179 3.89 22.50 -2.23
C ILE A 179 3.00 23.40 -3.10
N ALA A 180 1.69 23.14 -3.13
CA ALA A 180 0.74 23.97 -3.86
C ALA A 180 0.65 25.40 -3.28
N ASP A 181 0.63 25.55 -1.95
CA ASP A 181 0.61 26.85 -1.29
C ASP A 181 1.92 27.64 -1.54
N MET A 182 3.07 26.95 -1.57
CA MET A 182 4.38 27.56 -1.89
C MET A 182 4.48 28.00 -3.35
N ALA A 183 3.97 27.19 -4.28
CA ALA A 183 3.84 27.56 -5.69
C ALA A 183 2.94 28.79 -5.89
N GLY A 184 1.94 28.98 -5.03
CA GLY A 184 1.09 30.18 -5.03
C GLY A 184 1.76 31.44 -4.48
N ALA A 185 2.79 31.32 -3.65
CA ALA A 185 3.55 32.43 -3.05
C ALA A 185 4.80 32.84 -3.88
N LEU A 186 4.93 32.28 -5.08
CA LEU A 186 6.09 32.42 -5.95
C LEU A 186 6.12 33.82 -6.60
N THR A 187 7.23 34.52 -6.42
CA THR A 187 7.49 35.86 -6.96
C THR A 187 8.91 35.91 -7.55
N ALA A 188 9.21 36.92 -8.36
CA ALA A 188 10.53 37.05 -8.98
C ALA A 188 11.68 37.16 -7.95
N GLU A 189 11.43 37.72 -6.76
CA GLU A 189 12.45 37.92 -5.72
C GLU A 189 12.71 36.68 -4.86
N ASN A 190 11.75 35.76 -4.75
CA ASN A 190 11.85 34.55 -3.90
C ASN A 190 11.87 33.23 -4.68
N CYS A 191 11.82 33.28 -6.02
CA CYS A 191 11.70 32.15 -6.93
C CYS A 191 12.74 31.04 -6.67
N SER A 192 14.04 31.36 -6.68
CA SER A 192 15.10 30.36 -6.51
C SER A 192 15.00 29.63 -5.16
N ARG A 193 14.61 30.32 -4.09
CA ARG A 193 14.44 29.73 -2.76
C ARG A 193 13.17 28.89 -2.65
N ILE A 194 12.05 29.38 -3.18
CA ILE A 194 10.81 28.60 -3.18
C ILE A 194 10.98 27.32 -4.01
N ILE A 195 11.75 27.37 -5.11
CA ILE A 195 12.10 26.18 -5.88
C ILE A 195 12.92 25.19 -5.06
N GLU A 196 13.95 25.66 -4.33
CA GLU A 196 14.72 24.81 -3.41
C GLU A 196 13.85 24.18 -2.32
N ASP A 197 12.94 24.97 -1.73
CA ASP A 197 12.03 24.50 -0.69
C ASP A 197 11.01 23.50 -1.25
N ILE A 198 10.47 23.72 -2.45
CA ILE A 198 9.60 22.76 -3.17
C ILE A 198 10.37 21.47 -3.45
N ASN A 199 11.62 21.54 -3.89
CA ASN A 199 12.44 20.37 -4.16
C ASN A 199 12.69 19.55 -2.87
N ARG A 200 12.90 20.24 -1.76
CA ARG A 200 13.08 19.62 -0.46
C ARG A 200 11.82 18.91 0.04
N GLU A 201 10.67 19.57 -0.04
CA GLU A 201 9.37 18.99 0.33
C GLU A 201 8.96 17.87 -0.62
N THR A 202 9.31 17.99 -1.90
CA THR A 202 9.14 16.92 -2.90
C THR A 202 9.99 15.71 -2.52
N THR A 203 11.23 15.91 -2.07
CA THR A 203 12.10 14.82 -1.58
C THR A 203 11.54 14.18 -0.31
N ALA A 204 10.99 14.97 0.61
CA ALA A 204 10.31 14.46 1.82
C ALA A 204 9.02 13.69 1.49
N LEU A 205 8.24 14.17 0.53
CA LEU A 205 7.06 13.48 -0.01
C LEU A 205 7.46 12.18 -0.69
N ILE A 206 8.48 12.19 -1.55
CA ILE A 206 9.04 10.99 -2.18
C ILE A 206 9.51 9.99 -1.13
N ASN A 207 10.20 10.44 -0.07
CA ASN A 207 10.61 9.56 1.02
C ASN A 207 9.41 9.01 1.80
N THR A 208 8.36 9.80 2.02
CA THR A 208 7.13 9.35 2.69
C THR A 208 6.35 8.35 1.82
N LEU A 209 6.31 8.59 0.51
CA LEU A 209 5.69 7.70 -0.48
C LEU A 209 6.55 6.44 -0.73
N ASN A 210 7.87 6.53 -0.62
CA ASN A 210 8.76 5.38 -0.62
C ASN A 210 8.56 4.58 0.65
N LEU A 211 8.46 5.19 1.83
CA LEU A 211 8.08 4.51 3.06
C LEU A 211 6.68 3.88 2.97
N PHE A 212 5.73 4.54 2.28
CA PHE A 212 4.43 3.97 1.98
C PHE A 212 4.56 2.74 1.08
N ARG A 213 5.24 2.88 -0.06
CA ARG A 213 5.57 1.80 -0.98
C ARG A 213 6.23 0.66 -0.23
N ASP A 214 7.19 0.94 0.65
CA ASP A 214 7.99 -0.04 1.40
C ASP A 214 7.19 -0.63 2.59
N SER A 215 6.21 0.09 3.17
CA SER A 215 5.29 -0.42 4.22
C SER A 215 4.18 -1.30 3.66
N VAL A 216 3.73 -0.98 2.44
CA VAL A 216 2.82 -1.79 1.63
C VAL A 216 3.58 -2.96 1.00
N GLN A 217 4.86 -2.75 0.65
CA GLN A 217 5.81 -3.76 0.19
C GLN A 217 6.56 -4.42 1.36
N ARG A 218 5.86 -5.01 2.33
CA ARG A 218 6.46 -6.03 3.21
C ARG A 218 6.84 -7.30 2.42
N PHE A 219 7.60 -7.21 1.33
CA PHE A 219 7.80 -8.32 0.41
C PHE A 219 9.16 -8.96 0.59
N ARG A 220 9.13 -10.27 0.38
CA ARG A 220 10.21 -11.23 0.57
C ARG A 220 11.22 -11.23 -0.57
N THR A 221 11.16 -10.31 -1.54
CA THR A 221 12.02 -10.27 -2.74
C THR A 221 12.60 -8.88 -3.00
N ILE A 222 13.83 -8.82 -3.53
CA ILE A 222 14.56 -7.58 -3.81
C ILE A 222 15.26 -7.64 -5.18
N ASN A 223 15.22 -6.53 -5.91
CA ASN A 223 16.08 -6.32 -7.08
C ASN A 223 17.42 -5.74 -6.62
N LEU A 224 18.44 -6.60 -6.48
CA LEU A 224 19.77 -6.20 -6.01
C LEU A 224 20.45 -5.19 -6.94
N LYS A 225 20.20 -5.27 -8.25
CA LYS A 225 20.81 -4.38 -9.24
C LYS A 225 20.32 -2.95 -9.04
N GLU A 226 19.00 -2.77 -8.92
CA GLU A 226 18.39 -1.46 -8.62
C GLU A 226 18.86 -0.93 -7.27
N LEU A 227 18.89 -1.79 -6.24
CA LEU A 227 19.34 -1.39 -4.91
C LEU A 227 20.79 -0.87 -4.89
N ILE A 228 21.70 -1.52 -5.63
CA ILE A 228 23.09 -1.07 -5.77
C ILE A 228 23.15 0.27 -6.51
N ILE A 229 22.39 0.41 -7.60
CA ILE A 229 22.35 1.65 -8.38
C ILE A 229 21.83 2.81 -7.51
N ASP A 230 20.74 2.61 -6.79
CA ASP A 230 20.04 3.67 -6.06
C ASP A 230 20.71 4.05 -4.73
N ARG A 231 21.41 3.11 -4.07
CA ARG A 231 21.97 3.33 -2.72
C ARG A 231 23.48 3.33 -2.68
N VAL A 232 24.15 2.48 -3.46
CA VAL A 232 25.59 2.29 -3.36
C VAL A 232 26.34 3.28 -4.23
N ILE A 233 25.92 3.47 -5.49
CA ILE A 233 26.59 4.41 -6.40
C ILE A 233 26.64 5.82 -5.80
N PRO A 234 25.51 6.42 -5.33
CA PRO A 234 25.56 7.75 -4.74
C PRO A 234 26.44 7.81 -3.49
N MET A 235 26.47 6.74 -2.69
CA MET A 235 27.28 6.70 -1.48
C MET A 235 28.79 6.71 -1.77
N VAL A 236 29.23 6.00 -2.81
CA VAL A 236 30.64 5.99 -3.22
C VAL A 236 31.01 7.32 -3.88
N GLU A 237 30.17 7.86 -4.74
CA GLU A 237 30.39 9.15 -5.43
C GLU A 237 30.50 10.34 -4.46
N HIS A 238 29.71 10.34 -3.38
CA HIS A 238 29.74 11.40 -2.37
C HIS A 238 30.73 11.11 -1.22
N SER A 239 31.47 10.01 -1.29
CA SER A 239 32.48 9.67 -0.29
C SER A 239 33.72 10.54 -0.44
N PRO A 240 34.36 11.00 0.67
CA PRO A 240 35.64 11.69 0.60
C PRO A 240 36.81 10.77 0.25
N VAL A 241 36.58 9.45 0.15
CA VAL A 241 37.60 8.45 -0.18
C VAL A 241 37.70 8.32 -1.69
N GLN A 242 38.88 8.57 -2.26
CA GLN A 242 39.13 8.33 -3.68
C GLN A 242 39.11 6.83 -3.97
N CYS A 243 38.05 6.37 -4.63
CA CYS A 243 37.79 4.96 -4.91
C CYS A 243 37.20 4.78 -6.31
N GLU A 244 37.80 3.90 -7.09
CA GLU A 244 37.23 3.40 -8.34
C GLU A 244 36.17 2.33 -8.05
N LEU A 245 34.94 2.55 -8.53
CA LEU A 245 33.83 1.61 -8.40
C LEU A 245 33.71 0.75 -9.66
N VAL A 246 33.91 -0.56 -9.52
CA VAL A 246 33.78 -1.54 -10.61
C VAL A 246 32.51 -2.36 -10.42
N LEU A 247 31.55 -2.24 -11.33
CA LEU A 247 30.29 -3.00 -11.29
C LEU A 247 30.28 -4.11 -12.34
N ARG A 248 30.02 -5.34 -11.92
CA ARG A 248 29.94 -6.52 -12.81
C ARG A 248 28.62 -7.25 -12.60
N PHE A 249 27.63 -6.96 -13.45
CA PHE A 249 26.32 -7.60 -13.36
C PHE A 249 26.10 -8.56 -14.51
N SER A 250 25.71 -9.80 -14.22
CA SER A 250 25.20 -10.70 -15.25
C SER A 250 23.95 -10.10 -15.92
N PRO A 251 23.73 -10.32 -17.23
CA PRO A 251 22.67 -9.66 -17.99
C PRO A 251 21.25 -10.00 -17.50
N ASN A 252 21.06 -11.20 -16.94
CA ASN A 252 19.75 -11.70 -16.47
C ASN A 252 19.82 -12.11 -14.99
N VAL A 253 20.09 -11.18 -14.08
CA VAL A 253 19.97 -11.44 -12.64
C VAL A 253 18.52 -11.20 -12.22
N GLY A 254 17.83 -12.24 -11.76
CA GLY A 254 16.47 -12.14 -11.22
C GLY A 254 16.39 -11.43 -9.86
N GLU A 255 15.22 -11.48 -9.22
CA GLU A 255 15.06 -10.97 -7.85
C GLU A 255 15.55 -11.99 -6.81
N ALA A 256 16.08 -11.48 -5.70
CA ALA A 256 16.59 -12.26 -4.57
C ALA A 256 15.59 -12.26 -3.41
N ARG A 257 15.41 -13.36 -2.69
CA ARG A 257 14.56 -13.41 -1.50
C ARG A 257 15.28 -12.83 -0.29
N ALA A 258 14.88 -11.64 0.14
CA ALA A 258 15.39 -10.98 1.33
C ALA A 258 14.42 -9.89 1.81
N HIS A 259 14.52 -9.48 3.08
CA HIS A 259 13.80 -8.31 3.56
C HIS A 259 14.48 -7.03 3.07
N TYR A 260 13.78 -6.22 2.27
CA TYR A 260 14.37 -5.06 1.59
C TYR A 260 15.12 -4.11 2.53
N LEU A 261 14.52 -3.73 3.67
CA LEU A 261 15.15 -2.80 4.61
C LEU A 261 16.42 -3.38 5.25
N GLU A 262 16.43 -4.68 5.54
CA GLU A 262 17.56 -5.35 6.18
C GLU A 262 18.70 -5.54 5.18
N ALA A 263 18.38 -5.99 3.96
CA ALA A 263 19.35 -6.15 2.88
C ALA A 263 19.96 -4.81 2.45
N ALA A 264 19.13 -3.76 2.29
CA ALA A 264 19.60 -2.41 1.97
C ALA A 264 20.57 -1.88 3.03
N ARG A 265 20.21 -2.00 4.31
CA ARG A 265 21.05 -1.59 5.44
C ARG A 265 22.36 -2.39 5.49
N ALA A 266 22.29 -3.70 5.29
CA ALA A 266 23.45 -4.56 5.28
C ALA A 266 24.41 -4.26 4.12
N ILE A 267 23.89 -4.01 2.92
CA ILE A 267 24.70 -3.65 1.74
C ILE A 267 25.38 -2.29 1.94
N VAL A 268 24.67 -1.30 2.47
CA VAL A 268 25.26 -0.01 2.84
C VAL A 268 26.39 -0.19 3.86
N ASN A 269 26.20 -1.03 4.87
CA ASN A 269 27.24 -1.33 5.85
C ASN A 269 28.45 -2.03 5.24
N LEU A 270 28.26 -2.96 4.29
CA LEU A 270 29.36 -3.64 3.59
C LEU A 270 30.21 -2.63 2.84
N VAL A 271 29.57 -1.75 2.08
CA VAL A 271 30.27 -0.74 1.29
C VAL A 271 30.93 0.30 2.19
N SER A 272 30.29 0.73 3.28
CA SER A 272 30.92 1.62 4.26
C SER A 272 32.19 1.01 4.85
N ASN A 273 32.15 -0.28 5.23
CA ASN A 273 33.31 -0.99 5.77
C ASN A 273 34.44 -1.09 4.73
N ALA A 274 34.10 -1.34 3.47
CA ALA A 274 35.05 -1.36 2.37
C ALA A 274 35.74 0.00 2.17
N LEU A 275 34.97 1.10 2.13
CA LEU A 275 35.51 2.46 1.99
C LEU A 275 36.42 2.86 3.16
N ASP A 276 36.06 2.47 4.38
CA ASP A 276 36.89 2.67 5.57
C ASP A 276 38.22 1.90 5.47
N ALA A 277 38.17 0.64 5.03
CA ALA A 277 39.36 -0.20 4.86
C ALA A 277 40.27 0.32 3.74
N ILE A 278 39.69 0.83 2.66
CA ILE A 278 40.40 1.49 1.56
C ILE A 278 41.10 2.75 2.05
N LYS A 279 40.39 3.60 2.80
CA LYS A 279 40.96 4.83 3.37
C LYS A 279 42.18 4.54 4.24
N ALA A 280 42.10 3.49 5.07
CA ALA A 280 43.19 3.08 5.94
C ALA A 280 44.39 2.45 5.20
N ALA A 281 44.21 1.98 3.97
CA ALA A 281 45.27 1.35 3.18
C ALA A 281 46.21 2.36 2.50
N GLU A 282 45.87 3.65 2.52
CA GLU A 282 46.68 4.75 1.97
C GLU A 282 47.16 4.51 0.52
N ARG A 283 46.30 3.89 -0.30
CA ARG A 283 46.57 3.56 -1.71
C ARG A 283 45.33 3.84 -2.57
N PRO A 284 45.46 3.91 -3.91
CA PRO A 284 44.30 4.08 -4.79
C PRO A 284 43.24 3.01 -4.51
N GLY A 285 42.05 3.45 -4.13
CA GLY A 285 40.97 2.57 -3.72
C GLY A 285 40.28 1.92 -4.91
N VAL A 286 39.97 0.64 -4.79
CA VAL A 286 39.16 -0.11 -5.75
C VAL A 286 38.10 -0.87 -4.96
N LEU A 287 36.84 -0.64 -5.29
CA LEU A 287 35.69 -1.36 -4.79
C LEU A 287 35.00 -2.05 -5.97
N SER A 288 34.97 -3.38 -5.96
CA SER A 288 34.28 -4.18 -6.96
C SER A 288 33.01 -4.78 -6.38
N ILE A 289 31.89 -4.62 -7.08
CA ILE A 289 30.62 -5.25 -6.74
C ILE A 289 30.15 -6.08 -7.91
N SER A 290 29.89 -7.37 -7.69
CA SER A 290 29.37 -8.25 -8.71
C SER A 290 28.08 -8.95 -8.30
N LEU A 291 27.20 -9.14 -9.28
CA LEU A 291 25.98 -9.91 -9.18
C LEU A 291 26.01 -11.04 -10.20
N GLU A 292 25.96 -12.27 -9.71
CA GLU A 292 25.93 -13.47 -10.54
C GLU A 292 24.74 -14.35 -10.15
N GLU A 293 24.02 -14.87 -11.13
CA GLU A 293 22.94 -15.81 -10.90
C GLU A 293 23.46 -17.25 -11.00
N ILE A 294 23.38 -18.00 -9.91
CA ILE A 294 23.74 -19.44 -9.85
C ILE A 294 22.57 -20.18 -9.22
N THR A 295 21.58 -20.57 -10.03
CA THR A 295 20.34 -21.21 -9.59
C THR A 295 20.62 -22.36 -8.60
N PRO A 296 19.96 -22.40 -7.42
CA PRO A 296 18.82 -21.58 -7.00
C PRO A 296 19.16 -20.25 -6.28
N TRP A 297 20.38 -19.73 -6.44
CA TRP A 297 20.90 -18.56 -5.72
C TRP A 297 21.24 -17.37 -6.62
N ILE A 298 21.27 -16.19 -6.02
CA ILE A 298 21.93 -14.99 -6.54
C ILE A 298 23.11 -14.70 -5.62
N LEU A 299 24.29 -14.58 -6.21
CA LEU A 299 25.52 -14.24 -5.53
C LEU A 299 25.78 -12.74 -5.60
N LEU A 300 25.81 -12.09 -4.44
CA LEU A 300 26.33 -10.74 -4.27
C LEU A 300 27.78 -10.85 -3.78
N THR A 301 28.73 -10.34 -4.56
CA THR A 301 30.13 -10.23 -4.13
C THR A 301 30.50 -8.76 -3.97
N VAL A 302 31.11 -8.42 -2.84
CA VAL A 302 31.67 -7.09 -2.56
C VAL A 302 33.14 -7.26 -2.20
N GLU A 303 34.03 -6.65 -2.98
CA GLU A 303 35.47 -6.80 -2.84
C GLU A 303 36.17 -5.44 -2.79
N ASP A 304 37.03 -5.25 -1.79
CA ASP A 304 37.85 -4.06 -1.61
C ASP A 304 39.34 -4.40 -1.64
N ASN A 305 40.15 -3.42 -2.05
CA ASN A 305 41.60 -3.43 -1.88
C ASN A 305 42.03 -2.66 -0.61
N GLY A 306 41.29 -2.80 0.48
CA GLY A 306 41.62 -2.17 1.75
C GLY A 306 42.76 -2.87 2.50
N ILE A 307 42.84 -2.62 3.80
CA ILE A 307 43.85 -3.20 4.72
C ILE A 307 43.67 -4.70 4.99
N GLY A 308 42.52 -5.29 4.61
CA GLY A 308 42.20 -6.69 4.89
C GLY A 308 42.00 -7.02 6.38
N ILE A 309 41.76 -8.29 6.66
CA ILE A 309 41.48 -8.86 7.98
C ILE A 309 42.52 -9.95 8.27
N GLU A 310 43.07 -9.96 9.48
CA GLU A 310 44.01 -11.00 9.93
C GLU A 310 43.34 -12.39 10.01
N GLN A 311 44.08 -13.43 9.60
CA GLN A 311 43.56 -14.81 9.55
C GLN A 311 43.04 -15.32 10.88
N SER A 312 43.62 -14.88 12.00
CA SER A 312 43.17 -15.22 13.36
C SER A 312 41.74 -14.73 13.63
N LYS A 313 41.36 -13.57 13.08
CA LYS A 313 40.05 -12.94 13.28
C LYS A 313 38.96 -13.50 12.37
N LEU A 314 39.34 -14.22 11.31
CA LEU A 314 38.41 -14.93 10.41
C LEU A 314 37.93 -16.25 11.00
N GLN A 315 38.58 -16.77 12.05
CA GLN A 315 38.20 -18.02 12.69
C GLN A 315 36.79 -17.92 13.32
N PRO A 316 35.99 -19.00 13.31
CA PRO A 316 34.69 -19.01 13.96
C PRO A 316 34.82 -18.77 15.48
N GLY A 317 33.98 -17.89 16.01
CA GLY A 317 33.76 -17.67 17.43
C GLY A 317 32.73 -18.65 18.01
N GLN A 318 32.36 -18.44 19.28
CA GLN A 318 31.41 -19.32 20.00
C GLN A 318 29.99 -19.31 19.41
N ASP A 319 29.61 -18.26 18.68
CA ASP A 319 28.31 -18.11 18.01
C ASP A 319 28.34 -18.57 16.53
N GLY A 320 29.44 -19.19 16.10
CA GLY A 320 29.63 -19.67 14.73
C GLY A 320 29.96 -18.57 13.71
N ARG A 321 30.03 -17.30 14.12
CA ARG A 321 30.42 -16.17 13.26
C ARG A 321 31.91 -15.88 13.38
N PRO A 322 32.57 -15.26 12.39
CA PRO A 322 33.98 -14.88 12.53
C PRO A 322 34.23 -13.95 13.72
N GLN A 323 35.38 -14.11 14.39
CA GLN A 323 35.73 -13.34 15.59
C GLN A 323 35.77 -11.81 15.38
N PHE A 324 35.93 -11.32 14.14
CA PHE A 324 35.85 -9.88 13.86
C PHE A 324 34.42 -9.30 13.98
N VAL A 325 33.38 -10.14 13.99
CA VAL A 325 31.98 -9.67 13.99
C VAL A 325 31.62 -9.06 15.34
N GLY A 326 31.07 -7.84 15.32
CA GLY A 326 30.75 -7.10 16.55
C GLY A 326 31.95 -6.50 17.27
N ILE A 327 33.15 -6.58 16.69
CA ILE A 327 34.36 -5.93 17.20
C ILE A 327 34.68 -4.72 16.33
N THR A 328 35.07 -3.62 16.97
CA THR A 328 35.51 -2.40 16.28
C THR A 328 37.01 -2.24 16.39
N THR A 329 37.65 -1.90 15.28
CA THR A 329 39.05 -1.46 15.23
C THR A 329 39.19 0.05 15.36
N LYS A 330 38.07 0.79 15.48
CA LYS A 330 38.06 2.26 15.58
C LYS A 330 37.98 2.68 17.04
N ALA A 331 39.04 3.32 17.52
CA ALA A 331 39.24 3.67 18.94
C ALA A 331 38.14 4.57 19.57
N ASN A 332 37.21 5.16 18.80
CA ASN A 332 36.20 6.08 19.34
C ASN A 332 34.82 6.14 18.62
N MET A 333 34.44 5.29 17.66
CA MET A 333 33.19 5.54 16.88
C MET A 333 32.40 4.31 16.34
N GLY A 334 32.25 3.21 17.07
CA GLY A 334 31.15 2.28 16.77
C GLY A 334 31.29 0.91 17.40
N GLU A 335 30.22 0.35 17.97
CA GLU A 335 30.24 -0.92 18.71
C GLU A 335 30.26 -2.18 17.80
N GLY A 336 30.91 -2.13 16.63
CA GLY A 336 30.93 -3.25 15.68
C GLY A 336 29.55 -3.66 15.13
N GLN A 337 28.52 -2.82 15.29
CA GLN A 337 27.13 -3.15 14.94
C GLN A 337 26.91 -3.39 13.43
N GLY A 338 27.70 -2.77 12.56
CA GLY A 338 27.54 -2.91 11.11
C GLY A 338 27.73 -4.35 10.63
N THR A 339 28.76 -5.04 11.13
CA THR A 339 28.99 -6.47 10.83
C THR A 339 27.89 -7.35 11.42
N ARG A 340 27.39 -7.05 12.64
CA ARG A 340 26.25 -7.77 13.21
C ARG A 340 24.98 -7.64 12.37
N GLN A 341 24.71 -6.44 11.83
CA GLN A 341 23.56 -6.20 10.95
C GLN A 341 23.68 -6.95 9.62
N ILE A 342 24.89 -7.07 9.07
CA ILE A 342 25.14 -7.88 7.87
C ILE A 342 24.81 -9.35 8.12
N TYR A 343 25.32 -9.92 9.22
CA TYR A 343 25.05 -11.31 9.59
C TYR A 343 23.61 -11.57 10.01
N ALA A 344 22.92 -10.58 10.60
CA ALA A 344 21.51 -10.68 10.94
C ALA A 344 20.62 -10.67 9.68
N ALA A 345 20.95 -9.83 8.70
CA ALA A 345 20.16 -9.68 7.47
C ALA A 345 20.25 -10.88 6.52
N PHE A 346 21.42 -11.53 6.44
CA PHE A 346 21.66 -12.58 5.45
C PHE A 346 21.80 -13.99 6.03
N GLY A 347 22.02 -14.14 7.34
CA GLY A 347 22.30 -15.45 7.95
C GLY A 347 23.77 -15.85 7.79
N THR A 348 24.32 -16.50 8.82
CA THR A 348 25.75 -16.84 8.89
C THR A 348 26.16 -17.83 7.80
N GLU A 349 25.28 -18.78 7.48
CA GLU A 349 25.47 -19.83 6.48
C GLU A 349 25.52 -19.31 5.03
N ASN A 350 24.98 -18.12 4.79
CA ASN A 350 24.90 -17.52 3.47
C ASN A 350 26.04 -16.55 3.18
N ILE A 351 26.89 -16.27 4.17
CA ILE A 351 28.00 -15.34 4.06
C ILE A 351 29.32 -16.11 4.05
N SER A 352 30.20 -15.79 3.11
CA SER A 352 31.59 -16.25 3.10
C SER A 352 32.52 -15.05 2.95
N VAL A 353 33.53 -14.96 3.81
CA VAL A 353 34.48 -13.83 3.83
C VAL A 353 35.88 -14.37 3.60
N HIS A 354 36.54 -13.83 2.57
CA HIS A 354 37.92 -14.14 2.22
C HIS A 354 38.73 -12.86 2.33
N SER A 355 39.80 -12.87 3.11
CA SER A 355 40.60 -11.66 3.32
C SER A 355 42.05 -12.01 3.59
N GLU A 356 42.95 -11.12 3.16
CA GLU A 356 44.36 -11.21 3.48
C GLU A 356 44.84 -9.83 3.94
N ALA A 357 45.52 -9.78 5.08
CA ALA A 357 46.06 -8.56 5.65
C ALA A 357 47.01 -7.87 4.66
N GLY A 358 46.80 -6.57 4.45
CA GLY A 358 47.52 -5.74 3.48
C GLY A 358 47.07 -5.89 2.03
N LYS A 359 46.17 -6.83 1.70
CA LYS A 359 45.68 -7.02 0.31
C LYS A 359 44.23 -6.60 0.10
N GLY A 360 43.32 -6.90 1.03
CA GLY A 360 41.91 -6.53 0.90
C GLY A 360 40.94 -7.57 1.46
N THR A 361 39.65 -7.34 1.24
CA THR A 361 38.56 -8.19 1.75
C THR A 361 37.54 -8.47 0.65
N ARG A 362 37.08 -9.71 0.55
CA ARG A 362 36.02 -10.16 -0.35
C ARG A 362 34.91 -10.83 0.44
N TRP A 363 33.72 -10.26 0.37
CA TRP A 363 32.47 -10.80 0.89
C TRP A 363 31.69 -11.46 -0.24
N VAL A 364 31.19 -12.68 -0.01
CA VAL A 364 30.30 -13.40 -0.91
C VAL A 364 29.03 -13.73 -0.14
N ILE A 365 27.89 -13.27 -0.64
CA ILE A 365 26.58 -13.39 0.00
C ILE A 365 25.65 -14.14 -0.95
N ARG A 366 25.07 -15.23 -0.47
CA ARG A 366 24.17 -16.09 -1.22
C ARG A 366 22.73 -15.76 -0.84
N LEU A 367 21.93 -15.34 -1.81
CA LEU A 367 20.53 -15.02 -1.60
C LEU A 367 19.66 -15.97 -2.43
N PRO A 368 18.59 -16.57 -1.88
CA PRO A 368 17.74 -17.46 -2.67
C PRO A 368 17.14 -16.67 -3.83
N LYS A 369 17.09 -17.22 -5.04
CA LYS A 369 16.40 -16.59 -6.16
C LYS A 369 14.89 -16.64 -5.92
N ALA A 370 14.19 -15.55 -6.21
CA ALA A 370 12.73 -15.50 -6.19
C ALA A 370 12.15 -16.20 -7.42
N GLU A 371 11.21 -17.13 -7.21
CA GLU A 371 10.43 -17.73 -8.30
C GLU A 371 9.34 -16.74 -8.74
N GLN A 372 9.56 -16.12 -9.90
CA GLN A 372 9.02 -14.83 -10.30
C GLN A 372 7.51 -14.78 -10.67
N ARG A 373 6.66 -15.71 -10.23
CA ARG A 373 5.24 -15.74 -10.68
C ARG A 373 4.16 -15.98 -9.63
N GLU A 374 4.45 -16.62 -8.50
CA GLU A 374 3.40 -17.01 -7.53
C GLU A 374 3.41 -16.18 -6.24
N GLU A 375 4.60 -15.85 -5.74
CA GLU A 375 4.74 -15.14 -4.46
C GLU A 375 4.25 -13.68 -4.56
N SER A 376 4.39 -13.04 -5.73
CA SER A 376 3.89 -11.68 -5.98
C SER A 376 2.36 -11.60 -6.05
N GLU A 377 1.70 -12.61 -6.63
CA GLU A 377 0.24 -12.62 -6.77
C GLU A 377 -0.44 -12.90 -5.43
N LEU A 378 -0.01 -13.94 -4.71
CA LEU A 378 -0.56 -14.30 -3.40
C LEU A 378 -0.45 -13.16 -2.39
N GLN A 379 0.66 -12.44 -2.41
CA GLN A 379 0.88 -11.36 -1.46
C GLN A 379 0.12 -10.07 -1.83
N ALA A 380 -0.16 -9.85 -3.12
CA ALA A 380 -1.11 -8.82 -3.53
C ALA A 380 -2.54 -9.13 -3.04
N LEU A 381 -2.93 -10.42 -3.04
CA LEU A 381 -4.22 -10.85 -2.51
C LEU A 381 -4.31 -10.70 -0.99
N GLU A 382 -3.24 -11.05 -0.28
CA GLU A 382 -3.16 -10.86 1.18
C GLU A 382 -3.30 -9.38 1.55
N THR A 383 -2.59 -8.50 0.84
CA THR A 383 -2.62 -7.05 1.05
C THR A 383 -4.02 -6.48 0.83
N ARG A 384 -4.67 -6.85 -0.28
CA ARG A 384 -6.06 -6.45 -0.56
C ARG A 384 -7.02 -6.95 0.52
N LEU A 385 -6.83 -8.15 1.05
CA LEU A 385 -7.64 -8.66 2.15
C LEU A 385 -7.40 -7.87 3.45
N ALA A 386 -6.15 -7.51 3.75
CA ALA A 386 -5.80 -6.69 4.91
C ALA A 386 -6.47 -5.30 4.84
N GLU A 387 -6.51 -4.67 3.66
CA GLU A 387 -7.25 -3.41 3.45
C GLU A 387 -8.73 -3.53 3.81
N PHE A 388 -9.39 -4.63 3.42
CA PHE A 388 -10.80 -4.87 3.78
C PHE A 388 -11.01 -5.17 5.26
N LYS A 389 -10.03 -5.79 5.93
CA LYS A 389 -10.06 -6.01 7.38
C LYS A 389 -9.93 -4.73 8.17
N ALA A 390 -9.11 -3.80 7.68
CA ALA A 390 -8.89 -2.51 8.32
C ALA A 390 -10.11 -1.57 8.25
N LEU A 391 -10.99 -1.79 7.26
CA LEU A 391 -12.23 -1.02 7.10
C LEU A 391 -13.30 -1.53 8.09
N SER A 392 -13.84 -0.62 8.91
CA SER A 392 -14.76 -0.98 9.99
C SER A 392 -16.19 -1.15 9.48
N ALA A 393 -16.94 -2.06 10.11
CA ALA A 393 -18.40 -2.14 9.91
C ALA A 393 -19.13 -0.86 10.35
N ALA A 394 -18.51 -0.05 11.22
CA ALA A 394 -19.01 1.26 11.62
C ALA A 394 -18.94 2.33 10.50
N ASP A 395 -18.17 2.05 9.44
CA ASP A 395 -18.06 2.92 8.25
C ASP A 395 -19.19 2.67 7.23
N ALA A 396 -20.21 1.88 7.61
CA ALA A 396 -21.35 1.62 6.75
C ALA A 396 -22.30 2.85 6.71
N PRO A 397 -22.73 3.28 5.51
CA PRO A 397 -23.63 4.42 5.39
C PRO A 397 -25.00 4.09 5.98
N LYS A 398 -25.67 5.11 6.53
CA LYS A 398 -27.09 5.01 6.90
C LYS A 398 -27.95 4.99 5.64
N VAL A 399 -29.18 4.47 5.74
CA VAL A 399 -30.16 4.50 4.64
C VAL A 399 -30.43 5.94 4.14
N SER A 400 -30.28 6.93 5.02
CA SER A 400 -30.44 8.36 4.71
C SER A 400 -29.15 9.06 4.23
N ALA A 401 -28.05 8.32 4.01
CA ALA A 401 -26.80 8.89 3.54
C ALA A 401 -26.90 9.40 2.10
N ASP A 402 -25.95 10.24 1.68
CA ASP A 402 -25.93 10.75 0.32
C ASP A 402 -25.67 9.63 -0.71
N LYS A 403 -26.19 9.83 -1.92
CA LYS A 403 -26.06 8.92 -3.05
C LYS A 403 -24.60 8.58 -3.37
N ALA A 404 -23.69 9.54 -3.23
CA ALA A 404 -22.27 9.33 -3.45
C ALA A 404 -21.65 8.38 -2.41
N GLU A 405 -22.07 8.48 -1.15
CA GLU A 405 -21.57 7.66 -0.05
C GLU A 405 -22.04 6.21 -0.19
N ILE A 406 -23.33 6.01 -0.47
CA ILE A 406 -23.91 4.68 -0.72
C ILE A 406 -23.28 4.05 -1.96
N ALA A 407 -23.06 4.83 -3.03
CA ALA A 407 -22.36 4.34 -4.22
C ALA A 407 -20.93 3.90 -3.88
N ALA A 408 -20.14 4.72 -3.19
CA ALA A 408 -18.77 4.34 -2.80
C ALA A 408 -18.73 3.05 -1.96
N TYR A 409 -19.69 2.87 -1.06
CA TYR A 409 -19.85 1.64 -0.28
C TYR A 409 -20.17 0.42 -1.16
N ILE A 410 -21.11 0.54 -2.11
CA ILE A 410 -21.41 -0.54 -3.07
C ILE A 410 -20.18 -0.93 -3.89
N TRP A 411 -19.43 0.06 -4.38
CA TRP A 411 -18.21 -0.17 -5.15
C TRP A 411 -17.17 -0.95 -4.32
N ARG A 412 -17.01 -0.59 -3.05
CA ARG A 412 -16.15 -1.31 -2.09
C ARG A 412 -16.60 -2.76 -1.90
N CYS A 413 -17.88 -3.01 -1.67
CA CYS A 413 -18.39 -4.38 -1.50
C CYS A 413 -18.14 -5.24 -2.75
N LYS A 414 -18.31 -4.68 -3.94
CA LYS A 414 -18.06 -5.40 -5.20
C LYS A 414 -16.58 -5.66 -5.44
N LYS A 415 -15.70 -4.76 -4.99
CA LYS A 415 -14.25 -5.00 -5.01
C LYS A 415 -13.82 -6.15 -4.08
N LEU A 416 -14.51 -6.34 -2.94
CA LEU A 416 -14.31 -7.50 -2.07
C LEU A 416 -14.80 -8.80 -2.72
N GLU A 417 -15.93 -8.75 -3.41
CA GLU A 417 -16.44 -9.89 -4.18
C GLU A 417 -15.47 -10.32 -5.29
N ILE A 418 -14.89 -9.36 -6.02
CA ILE A 418 -13.84 -9.64 -7.02
C ILE A 418 -12.58 -10.21 -6.36
N LEU A 419 -12.20 -9.76 -5.16
CA LEU A 419 -11.09 -10.36 -4.41
C LEU A 419 -11.37 -11.83 -4.08
N ILE A 420 -12.62 -12.20 -3.75
CA ILE A 420 -12.99 -13.59 -3.51
C ILE A 420 -12.82 -14.42 -4.79
N TRP A 421 -13.17 -13.85 -5.96
CA TRP A 421 -12.90 -14.52 -7.25
C TRP A 421 -11.41 -14.82 -7.41
N ASP A 422 -10.58 -13.83 -7.11
CA ASP A 422 -9.12 -13.97 -7.21
C ASP A 422 -8.57 -15.05 -6.29
N LEU A 423 -9.06 -15.08 -5.05
CA LEU A 423 -8.69 -16.09 -4.05
C LEU A 423 -9.12 -17.49 -4.48
N ILE A 424 -10.32 -17.66 -5.03
CA ILE A 424 -10.81 -18.97 -5.52
C ILE A 424 -9.99 -19.43 -6.72
N LEU A 425 -9.62 -18.53 -7.64
CA LEU A 425 -8.82 -18.88 -8.81
C LEU A 425 -7.43 -19.42 -8.44
N GLN A 426 -6.88 -19.09 -7.27
CA GLN A 426 -5.61 -19.67 -6.80
C GLN A 426 -5.69 -21.19 -6.56
N PHE A 427 -6.90 -21.74 -6.39
CA PHE A 427 -7.10 -23.19 -6.23
C PHE A 427 -7.14 -23.95 -7.57
N ALA A 428 -7.13 -23.25 -8.72
CA ALA A 428 -7.35 -23.85 -10.05
C ALA A 428 -6.31 -24.90 -10.46
N ARG A 429 -5.11 -24.85 -9.90
CA ARG A 429 -4.03 -25.80 -10.23
C ARG A 429 -4.33 -27.23 -9.81
N LYS A 430 -5.11 -27.41 -8.75
CA LYS A 430 -5.32 -28.72 -8.10
C LYS A 430 -6.78 -29.08 -7.90
N ASN A 431 -7.70 -28.18 -8.27
CA ASN A 431 -9.12 -28.34 -8.00
C ASN A 431 -9.96 -27.75 -9.13
N ASN A 432 -11.19 -28.23 -9.24
CA ASN A 432 -12.22 -27.59 -10.02
C ASN A 432 -12.74 -26.35 -9.27
N VAL A 433 -12.37 -25.15 -9.72
CA VAL A 433 -12.77 -23.89 -9.08
C VAL A 433 -14.27 -23.64 -9.09
N ARG A 434 -15.03 -24.26 -10.01
CA ARG A 434 -16.50 -24.13 -10.04
C ARG A 434 -17.16 -24.77 -8.83
N ASP A 435 -16.62 -25.87 -8.32
CA ASP A 435 -17.18 -26.53 -7.13
C ASP A 435 -16.96 -25.67 -5.88
N ILE A 436 -15.77 -25.09 -5.76
CA ILE A 436 -15.44 -24.11 -4.71
C ILE A 436 -16.38 -22.88 -4.83
N TYR A 437 -16.60 -22.38 -6.05
CA TYR A 437 -17.48 -21.24 -6.27
C TYR A 437 -18.95 -21.54 -5.95
N ARG A 438 -19.47 -22.73 -6.28
CA ARG A 438 -20.81 -23.19 -5.89
C ARG A 438 -20.96 -23.31 -4.38
N SER A 439 -19.94 -23.82 -3.70
CA SER A 439 -19.89 -23.86 -2.24
C SER A 439 -19.91 -22.44 -1.64
N PHE A 440 -19.14 -21.51 -2.22
CA PHE A 440 -19.18 -20.09 -1.87
C PHE A 440 -20.57 -19.48 -2.09
N LEU A 441 -21.23 -19.70 -3.23
CA LEU A 441 -22.58 -19.19 -3.50
C LEU A 441 -23.59 -19.71 -2.48
N SER A 442 -23.53 -21.01 -2.18
CA SER A 442 -24.38 -21.65 -1.18
C SER A 442 -24.16 -21.07 0.21
N CYS A 443 -22.91 -20.77 0.57
CA CYS A 443 -22.59 -20.08 1.82
C CYS A 443 -23.12 -18.64 1.81
N ARG A 444 -22.89 -17.87 0.74
CA ARG A 444 -23.27 -16.46 0.62
C ARG A 444 -24.78 -16.28 0.79
N TYR A 445 -25.57 -17.05 0.04
CA TYR A 445 -27.04 -17.02 0.07
C TYR A 445 -27.66 -17.89 1.19
N ALA A 446 -26.85 -18.29 2.18
CA ALA A 446 -27.26 -18.93 3.44
C ALA A 446 -27.92 -20.31 3.31
N SER A 447 -27.70 -21.03 2.21
CA SER A 447 -28.00 -22.48 2.11
C SER A 447 -27.02 -23.32 2.94
N VAL A 448 -25.82 -22.81 3.17
CA VAL A 448 -24.75 -23.43 3.98
C VAL A 448 -24.22 -22.40 5.01
N SER A 449 -23.87 -22.85 6.21
CA SER A 449 -23.31 -21.99 7.25
C SER A 449 -21.84 -21.64 6.96
N LEU A 450 -21.30 -20.58 7.58
CA LEU A 450 -19.87 -20.26 7.45
C LEU A 450 -18.97 -21.39 7.98
N ALA A 451 -19.43 -22.10 9.02
CA ALA A 451 -18.75 -23.28 9.54
C ALA A 451 -18.76 -24.44 8.51
N GLY A 452 -19.92 -24.72 7.90
CA GLY A 452 -20.00 -25.75 6.85
C GLY A 452 -19.14 -25.42 5.62
N PHE A 453 -19.03 -24.13 5.26
CA PHE A 453 -18.11 -23.71 4.20
C PHE A 453 -16.64 -23.88 4.59
N ARG A 454 -16.28 -23.60 5.85
CA ARG A 454 -14.93 -23.88 6.36
C ARG A 454 -14.60 -25.36 6.26
N ASP A 455 -15.52 -26.24 6.67
CA ASP A 455 -15.32 -27.69 6.63
C ASP A 455 -15.16 -28.17 5.18
N ASP A 456 -15.97 -27.63 4.25
CA ASP A 456 -15.81 -27.93 2.82
C ASP A 456 -14.45 -27.46 2.26
N LEU A 457 -13.94 -26.31 2.72
CA LEU A 457 -12.63 -25.79 2.30
C LEU A 457 -11.47 -26.72 2.64
N GLU A 458 -11.60 -27.57 3.67
CA GLU A 458 -10.58 -28.54 4.05
C GLU A 458 -10.40 -29.64 2.99
N ASN A 459 -11.43 -29.91 2.19
CA ASN A 459 -11.40 -30.93 1.14
C ASN A 459 -10.60 -30.52 -0.11
N TYR A 460 -10.39 -29.21 -0.33
CA TYR A 460 -9.67 -28.72 -1.51
C TYR A 460 -8.16 -28.64 -1.28
N LYS A 461 -7.36 -29.06 -2.27
CA LYS A 461 -5.89 -29.09 -2.22
C LYS A 461 -5.30 -27.71 -2.52
N THR A 462 -4.30 -27.26 -1.78
CA THR A 462 -3.60 -25.98 -2.04
C THR A 462 -2.13 -26.08 -1.65
N ASP A 463 -1.27 -25.36 -2.36
CA ASP A 463 0.17 -25.20 -2.04
C ASP A 463 0.40 -24.20 -0.89
N THR A 464 -0.58 -23.33 -0.65
CA THR A 464 -0.55 -22.29 0.39
C THR A 464 -1.71 -22.52 1.33
N ALA A 465 -1.42 -22.94 2.57
CA ALA A 465 -2.45 -23.28 3.55
C ALA A 465 -3.28 -22.06 3.96
N GLU A 466 -2.66 -20.88 3.93
CA GLU A 466 -3.23 -19.58 4.29
C GLU A 466 -4.39 -19.17 3.38
N LEU A 467 -4.41 -19.63 2.11
CA LEU A 467 -5.47 -19.31 1.15
C LEU A 467 -6.86 -19.70 1.66
N ARG A 468 -6.98 -20.83 2.37
CA ARG A 468 -8.26 -21.25 2.97
C ARG A 468 -8.75 -20.25 4.01
N LEU A 469 -7.84 -19.79 4.87
CA LEU A 469 -8.13 -18.79 5.90
C LEU A 469 -8.49 -17.44 5.27
N TRP A 470 -7.76 -17.02 4.24
CA TRP A 470 -8.02 -15.78 3.54
C TRP A 470 -9.38 -15.78 2.84
N LEU A 471 -9.72 -16.86 2.14
CA LEU A 471 -11.01 -17.02 1.48
C LEU A 471 -12.15 -17.03 2.50
N LEU A 472 -12.02 -17.82 3.58
CA LEU A 472 -13.03 -17.87 4.65
C LEU A 472 -13.28 -16.49 5.26
N GLU A 473 -12.21 -15.74 5.51
CA GLU A 473 -12.27 -14.41 6.11
C GLU A 473 -12.89 -13.38 5.15
N ALA A 474 -12.52 -13.41 3.86
CA ALA A 474 -13.12 -12.57 2.85
C ALA A 474 -14.63 -12.82 2.72
N VAL A 475 -15.06 -14.10 2.71
CA VAL A 475 -16.47 -14.50 2.67
C VAL A 475 -17.21 -14.05 3.94
N ARG A 476 -16.58 -14.13 5.12
CA ARG A 476 -17.13 -13.63 6.38
C ARG A 476 -17.42 -12.13 6.30
N ILE A 477 -16.45 -11.35 5.82
CA ILE A 477 -16.62 -9.90 5.63
C ILE A 477 -17.75 -9.65 4.63
N LEU A 478 -17.74 -10.31 3.47
CA LEU A 478 -18.77 -10.11 2.44
C LEU A 478 -20.18 -10.40 2.96
N LYS A 479 -20.41 -11.50 3.69
CA LYS A 479 -21.72 -11.82 4.28
C LYS A 479 -22.24 -10.74 5.22
N ARG A 480 -21.34 -10.12 6.00
CA ARG A 480 -21.70 -8.98 6.86
C ARG A 480 -22.14 -7.80 6.01
N GLU A 481 -21.37 -7.45 4.99
CA GLU A 481 -21.69 -6.33 4.10
C GLU A 481 -22.97 -6.58 3.28
N ASP A 482 -23.25 -7.82 2.86
CA ASP A 482 -24.47 -8.21 2.12
C ASP A 482 -25.74 -7.91 2.95
N THR A 483 -25.73 -8.16 4.27
CA THR A 483 -26.85 -7.82 5.17
C THR A 483 -27.15 -6.30 5.16
N ILE A 484 -26.08 -5.49 5.13
CA ILE A 484 -26.19 -4.03 5.10
C ILE A 484 -26.69 -3.59 3.72
N LEU A 485 -26.15 -4.15 2.63
CA LEU A 485 -26.60 -3.86 1.26
C LEU A 485 -28.07 -4.22 1.03
N GLN A 486 -28.55 -5.33 1.60
CA GLN A 486 -29.97 -5.68 1.56
C GLN A 486 -30.84 -4.62 2.25
N THR A 487 -30.35 -4.06 3.37
CA THR A 487 -31.05 -2.99 4.09
C THR A 487 -31.06 -1.68 3.28
N LEU A 488 -29.93 -1.32 2.67
CA LEU A 488 -29.80 -0.12 1.82
C LEU A 488 -30.60 -0.23 0.52
N ASN A 489 -30.69 -1.42 -0.07
CA ASN A 489 -31.33 -1.68 -1.37
C ASN A 489 -32.74 -2.25 -1.28
N LYS A 490 -33.46 -1.98 -0.18
CA LYS A 490 -34.82 -2.50 0.04
C LYS A 490 -35.81 -2.14 -1.09
N ASN A 491 -35.62 -0.98 -1.74
CA ASN A 491 -36.46 -0.49 -2.84
C ASN A 491 -35.90 -0.82 -4.24
N GLY A 492 -34.76 -1.50 -4.35
CA GLY A 492 -34.11 -1.82 -5.63
C GLY A 492 -33.40 -0.66 -6.34
N GLU A 493 -33.42 0.56 -5.76
CA GLU A 493 -32.85 1.78 -6.35
C GLU A 493 -31.35 1.68 -6.67
N TRP A 494 -30.62 0.79 -5.98
CA TRP A 494 -29.17 0.65 -6.11
C TRP A 494 -28.74 -0.50 -7.02
N GLN A 495 -29.68 -1.32 -7.53
CA GLN A 495 -29.39 -2.46 -8.41
C GLN A 495 -28.52 -2.06 -9.61
N GLY A 496 -28.79 -0.90 -10.20
CA GLY A 496 -28.01 -0.38 -11.31
C GLY A 496 -26.56 -0.03 -10.96
N ILE A 497 -26.33 0.57 -9.77
CA ILE A 497 -24.96 0.85 -9.31
C ILE A 497 -24.23 -0.46 -9.00
N MET A 498 -24.92 -1.45 -8.41
CA MET A 498 -24.35 -2.77 -8.13
C MET A 498 -23.91 -3.48 -9.41
N PHE A 499 -24.73 -3.44 -10.47
CA PHE A 499 -24.38 -4.04 -11.76
C PHE A 499 -23.18 -3.35 -12.40
N LYS A 500 -23.18 -2.01 -12.42
CA LYS A 500 -22.09 -1.21 -12.99
C LYS A 500 -20.76 -1.37 -12.26
N ALA A 501 -20.79 -1.60 -10.95
CA ALA A 501 -19.59 -1.80 -10.14
C ALA A 501 -18.79 -3.06 -10.52
N TYR A 502 -19.37 -4.02 -11.25
CA TYR A 502 -18.61 -5.15 -11.83
C TYR A 502 -17.70 -4.72 -12.99
N GLY A 503 -17.87 -3.53 -13.56
CA GLY A 503 -16.91 -2.93 -14.50
C GLY A 503 -15.51 -2.72 -13.90
N GLN A 504 -15.36 -2.82 -12.58
CA GLN A 504 -14.05 -2.88 -11.90
C GLN A 504 -13.20 -4.09 -12.32
N ALA A 505 -13.83 -5.17 -12.81
CA ALA A 505 -13.15 -6.35 -13.33
C ALA A 505 -12.74 -6.13 -14.81
N ALA A 506 -12.01 -5.04 -15.08
CA ALA A 506 -11.80 -4.54 -16.45
C ALA A 506 -11.06 -5.52 -17.39
N GLU A 507 -10.27 -6.43 -16.83
CA GLU A 507 -9.44 -7.39 -17.57
C GLU A 507 -10.12 -8.76 -17.77
N ARG A 508 -11.42 -8.87 -17.46
CA ARG A 508 -12.12 -10.15 -17.40
C ARG A 508 -13.46 -10.11 -18.10
N THR A 509 -13.87 -11.26 -18.62
CA THR A 509 -15.25 -11.48 -19.04
C THR A 509 -16.09 -11.81 -17.82
N VAL A 510 -17.04 -10.92 -17.52
CA VAL A 510 -18.03 -11.12 -16.47
C VAL A 510 -19.25 -11.75 -17.10
N ILE A 511 -19.60 -12.96 -16.65
CA ILE A 511 -20.90 -13.58 -16.94
C ILE A 511 -21.91 -13.15 -15.88
N PHE A 512 -23.17 -13.04 -16.27
CA PHE A 512 -24.26 -12.75 -15.36
C PHE A 512 -25.54 -13.47 -15.76
N THR A 513 -26.39 -13.70 -14.76
CA THR A 513 -27.77 -14.13 -14.97
C THR A 513 -28.68 -13.15 -14.28
N ILE A 514 -29.70 -12.67 -14.99
CA ILE A 514 -30.64 -11.66 -14.50
C ILE A 514 -32.08 -12.11 -14.69
N ASP A 515 -32.93 -11.83 -13.71
CA ASP A 515 -34.39 -11.86 -13.86
C ASP A 515 -34.86 -10.47 -14.29
N PRO A 516 -35.31 -10.27 -15.54
CA PRO A 516 -35.74 -8.96 -16.04
C PRO A 516 -36.89 -8.34 -15.24
N ALA A 517 -37.76 -9.16 -14.62
CA ALA A 517 -38.92 -8.67 -13.89
C ALA A 517 -38.54 -8.01 -12.56
N THR A 518 -37.57 -8.59 -11.85
CA THR A 518 -37.14 -8.10 -10.53
C THR A 518 -35.86 -7.25 -10.58
N GLY A 519 -35.07 -7.38 -11.66
CA GLY A 519 -33.73 -6.79 -11.74
C GLY A 519 -32.71 -7.47 -10.84
N ASN A 520 -33.07 -8.55 -10.15
CA ASN A 520 -32.13 -9.34 -9.37
C ASN A 520 -31.21 -10.11 -10.32
N PHE A 521 -29.93 -10.15 -9.98
CA PHE A 521 -28.93 -10.79 -10.82
C PHE A 521 -27.79 -11.37 -9.98
N GLY A 522 -27.13 -12.37 -10.54
CA GLY A 522 -25.83 -12.86 -10.08
C GLY A 522 -24.79 -12.63 -11.18
N ALA A 523 -23.56 -12.30 -10.81
CA ALA A 523 -22.47 -12.08 -11.77
C ALA A 523 -21.14 -12.62 -11.23
N THR A 524 -20.29 -13.15 -12.12
CA THR A 524 -18.94 -13.62 -11.78
C THR A 524 -18.00 -13.67 -12.97
N ASP A 525 -16.72 -13.95 -12.72
CA ASP A 525 -15.75 -14.29 -13.75
C ASP A 525 -16.18 -15.58 -14.47
N ARG A 526 -16.13 -15.57 -15.82
CA ARG A 526 -16.48 -16.72 -16.68
C ARG A 526 -15.80 -18.04 -16.29
N LYS A 527 -14.63 -18.00 -15.65
CA LYS A 527 -13.90 -19.20 -15.19
C LYS A 527 -14.53 -19.86 -13.96
N LEU A 528 -15.29 -19.12 -13.17
CA LEU A 528 -15.75 -19.54 -11.84
C LEU A 528 -17.15 -20.15 -11.81
N ALA A 529 -18.01 -19.81 -12.75
CA ALA A 529 -19.36 -20.37 -12.80
C ALA A 529 -19.86 -20.47 -14.23
N GLU A 530 -20.96 -21.19 -14.37
CA GLU A 530 -21.83 -21.11 -15.53
C GLU A 530 -23.04 -20.23 -15.23
N HIS A 531 -23.68 -19.71 -16.27
CA HIS A 531 -24.87 -18.88 -16.12
C HIS A 531 -25.98 -19.58 -15.29
N ALA A 532 -26.11 -20.90 -15.42
CA ALA A 532 -27.13 -21.67 -14.74
C ALA A 532 -26.92 -21.75 -13.21
N ASP A 533 -25.68 -21.59 -12.72
CA ASP A 533 -25.36 -21.68 -11.29
C ASP A 533 -26.05 -20.58 -10.46
N PHE A 534 -26.48 -19.48 -11.09
CA PHE A 534 -27.18 -18.38 -10.43
C PHE A 534 -28.70 -18.59 -10.34
N VAL A 535 -29.29 -19.43 -11.19
CA VAL A 535 -30.76 -19.59 -11.30
C VAL A 535 -31.43 -19.98 -9.97
N PRO A 536 -30.88 -20.90 -9.15
CA PRO A 536 -31.48 -21.25 -7.86
C PRO A 536 -31.64 -20.04 -6.92
N PHE A 537 -30.73 -19.07 -7.00
CA PHE A 537 -30.71 -17.89 -6.14
C PHE A 537 -31.58 -16.74 -6.69
N LEU A 538 -32.12 -16.89 -7.89
CA LEU A 538 -32.99 -15.91 -8.58
C LEU A 538 -34.45 -16.40 -8.68
N GLY A 539 -34.86 -17.30 -7.80
CA GLY A 539 -36.22 -17.86 -7.77
C GLY A 539 -36.39 -19.18 -8.52
N GLY A 540 -35.30 -19.80 -8.99
CA GLY A 540 -35.26 -21.19 -9.43
C GLY A 540 -35.86 -21.49 -10.81
N ASN A 541 -36.46 -20.50 -11.48
CA ASN A 541 -37.04 -20.71 -12.81
C ASN A 541 -36.13 -20.16 -13.92
N ARG A 542 -35.42 -21.06 -14.60
CA ARG A 542 -34.51 -20.74 -15.70
C ARG A 542 -35.21 -20.05 -16.88
N ASP A 543 -36.47 -20.38 -17.13
CA ASP A 543 -37.21 -19.83 -18.27
C ASP A 543 -37.59 -18.35 -18.12
N ARG A 544 -37.49 -17.82 -16.91
CA ARG A 544 -37.72 -16.42 -16.58
C ARG A 544 -36.44 -15.59 -16.56
N CYS A 545 -35.28 -16.24 -16.59
CA CYS A 545 -33.99 -15.58 -16.51
C CYS A 545 -33.37 -15.39 -17.89
N LEU A 546 -32.49 -14.41 -17.99
CA LEU A 546 -31.58 -14.22 -19.12
C LEU A 546 -30.14 -14.48 -18.67
N ARG A 547 -29.36 -15.08 -19.55
CA ARG A 547 -27.90 -15.14 -19.42
C ARG A 547 -27.28 -14.00 -20.19
N GLY A 548 -26.16 -13.49 -19.69
CA GLY A 548 -25.43 -12.44 -20.35
C GLY A 548 -23.94 -12.44 -20.02
N GLU A 549 -23.16 -11.75 -20.85
CA GLU A 549 -21.77 -11.41 -20.51
C GLU A 549 -21.38 -10.03 -21.01
N PHE A 550 -20.37 -9.46 -20.37
CA PHE A 550 -19.71 -8.25 -20.83
C PHE A 550 -18.23 -8.27 -20.47
N PHE A 551 -17.48 -7.37 -21.10
CA PHE A 551 -16.05 -7.17 -20.85
C PHE A 551 -15.76 -5.68 -20.63
N GLY A 552 -14.94 -5.37 -19.63
CA GLY A 552 -14.56 -3.99 -19.31
C GLY A 552 -15.69 -3.17 -18.68
N ASP A 553 -15.60 -1.85 -18.84
CA ASP A 553 -16.61 -0.93 -18.33
C ASP A 553 -17.94 -1.07 -19.07
N VAL A 554 -18.98 -1.44 -18.32
CA VAL A 554 -20.33 -1.60 -18.85
C VAL A 554 -20.94 -0.28 -19.34
N GLN A 555 -20.41 0.87 -18.94
CA GLN A 555 -20.86 2.17 -19.45
C GLN A 555 -20.28 2.53 -20.83
N ASN A 556 -19.16 1.93 -21.22
CA ASN A 556 -18.53 2.23 -22.51
C ASN A 556 -19.39 1.72 -23.68
N PRO A 557 -19.98 2.58 -24.53
CA PRO A 557 -20.87 2.15 -25.62
C PRO A 557 -20.19 1.26 -26.67
N ALA A 558 -18.86 1.33 -26.78
CA ALA A 558 -18.08 0.55 -27.74
C ALA A 558 -18.02 -0.95 -27.38
N ASN A 559 -18.06 -1.29 -26.09
CA ASN A 559 -18.03 -2.67 -25.62
C ASN A 559 -19.45 -3.24 -25.62
N PRO A 560 -19.73 -4.34 -26.33
CA PRO A 560 -21.07 -4.93 -26.34
C PRO A 560 -21.40 -5.66 -25.03
N ILE A 561 -22.69 -5.73 -24.71
CA ILE A 561 -23.24 -6.73 -23.79
C ILE A 561 -23.80 -7.85 -24.67
N GLN A 562 -23.52 -9.11 -24.32
CA GLN A 562 -24.22 -10.25 -24.92
C GLN A 562 -25.37 -10.66 -24.03
N LEU A 563 -26.53 -10.97 -24.60
CA LEU A 563 -27.68 -11.54 -23.90
C LEU A 563 -28.19 -12.78 -24.62
N GLY A 564 -28.81 -13.70 -23.88
CA GLY A 564 -29.41 -14.87 -24.48
C GLY A 564 -30.29 -15.65 -23.54
N VAL A 565 -30.88 -16.69 -24.10
CA VAL A 565 -31.68 -17.69 -23.39
C VAL A 565 -31.02 -19.05 -23.50
N TRP A 566 -31.40 -20.01 -22.65
CA TRP A 566 -30.84 -21.36 -22.66
C TRP A 566 -31.50 -22.25 -23.70
N GLU A 567 -32.82 -22.11 -23.89
CA GLU A 567 -33.60 -23.00 -24.75
C GLU A 567 -34.58 -22.20 -25.61
N LEU A 568 -34.75 -22.65 -26.85
CA LEU A 568 -35.75 -22.18 -27.80
C LEU A 568 -36.52 -23.38 -28.35
N GLY A 569 -37.83 -23.38 -28.10
CA GLY A 569 -38.73 -24.46 -28.50
C GLY A 569 -39.55 -24.13 -29.75
N SER A 570 -40.88 -24.07 -29.58
CA SER A 570 -41.82 -23.78 -30.65
C SER A 570 -41.68 -22.33 -31.15
N PRO A 571 -42.21 -21.98 -32.34
CA PRO A 571 -42.20 -20.59 -32.83
C PRO A 571 -42.88 -19.60 -31.86
N GLU A 572 -43.91 -20.04 -31.14
CA GLU A 572 -44.56 -19.23 -30.10
C GLU A 572 -43.65 -19.01 -28.89
N ASP A 573 -42.95 -20.05 -28.44
CA ASP A 573 -41.95 -19.95 -27.37
C ASP A 573 -40.80 -19.03 -27.79
N CYS A 574 -40.32 -19.14 -29.03
CA CYS A 574 -39.27 -18.25 -29.54
C CYS A 574 -39.68 -16.77 -29.47
N ARG A 575 -40.92 -16.44 -29.83
CA ARG A 575 -41.45 -15.07 -29.67
C ARG A 575 -41.54 -14.65 -28.20
N LYS A 576 -41.96 -15.55 -27.30
CA LYS A 576 -41.96 -15.27 -25.85
C LYS A 576 -40.56 -14.99 -25.32
N LYS A 577 -39.55 -15.75 -25.76
CA LYS A 577 -38.14 -15.55 -25.40
C LYS A 577 -37.55 -14.27 -26.00
N ALA A 578 -37.92 -13.90 -27.22
CA ALA A 578 -37.59 -12.59 -27.79
C ALA A 578 -38.21 -11.44 -26.97
N GLY A 579 -39.46 -11.60 -26.51
CA GLY A 579 -40.09 -10.67 -25.58
C GLY A 579 -39.36 -10.59 -24.23
N LEU A 580 -38.83 -11.71 -23.72
CA LEU A 580 -37.99 -11.73 -22.52
C LEU A 580 -36.68 -10.95 -22.72
N ILE A 581 -36.03 -11.10 -23.88
CA ILE A 581 -34.83 -10.33 -24.26
C ILE A 581 -35.13 -8.83 -24.31
N ARG A 582 -36.27 -8.42 -24.88
CA ARG A 582 -36.74 -7.02 -24.83
C ARG A 582 -36.88 -6.52 -23.40
N SER A 583 -37.55 -7.27 -22.53
CA SER A 583 -37.69 -6.91 -21.11
C SER A 583 -36.33 -6.82 -20.41
N GLY A 584 -35.37 -7.69 -20.77
CA GLY A 584 -33.99 -7.62 -20.30
C GLY A 584 -33.28 -6.34 -20.73
N ALA A 585 -33.40 -5.95 -22.01
CA ALA A 585 -32.83 -4.73 -22.53
C ALA A 585 -33.41 -3.49 -21.83
N ASP A 586 -34.73 -3.43 -21.67
CA ASP A 586 -35.40 -2.37 -20.91
C ASP A 586 -34.95 -2.35 -19.44
N ARG A 587 -34.79 -3.51 -18.82
CA ARG A 587 -34.32 -3.58 -17.43
C ARG A 587 -32.92 -3.02 -17.29
N LEU A 588 -32.00 -3.36 -18.19
CA LEU A 588 -30.62 -2.87 -18.20
C LEU A 588 -30.55 -1.35 -18.41
N ILE A 589 -31.42 -0.78 -19.26
CA ILE A 589 -31.53 0.69 -19.44
C ILE A 589 -31.96 1.35 -18.14
N ASN A 590 -32.98 0.81 -17.48
CA ASN A 590 -33.46 1.33 -16.20
C ASN A 590 -32.43 1.18 -15.06
N MET A 591 -31.52 0.21 -15.15
CA MET A 591 -30.34 0.09 -14.28
C MET A 591 -29.27 1.15 -14.59
N GLY A 592 -29.51 2.04 -15.54
CA GLY A 592 -28.65 3.16 -15.90
C GLY A 592 -27.53 2.80 -16.87
N ILE A 593 -27.75 1.81 -17.73
CA ILE A 593 -26.88 1.50 -18.87
C ILE A 593 -27.34 2.33 -20.08
N PRO A 594 -26.43 2.94 -20.86
CA PRO A 594 -26.82 3.77 -22.00
C PRO A 594 -27.63 3.00 -23.04
N GLU A 595 -28.68 3.61 -23.57
CA GLU A 595 -29.50 3.03 -24.64
C GLU A 595 -28.69 2.73 -25.92
N THR A 596 -27.62 3.50 -26.14
CA THR A 596 -26.69 3.36 -27.27
C THR A 596 -25.72 2.19 -27.13
N LYS A 597 -25.69 1.52 -25.96
CA LYS A 597 -24.84 0.36 -25.72
C LYS A 597 -25.17 -0.75 -26.70
N LYS A 598 -24.15 -1.30 -27.36
CA LYS A 598 -24.30 -2.42 -28.29
C LYS A 598 -24.77 -3.68 -27.55
N LEU A 599 -25.74 -4.36 -28.15
CA LEU A 599 -26.30 -5.63 -27.71
C LEU A 599 -26.04 -6.69 -28.79
N LEU A 600 -25.45 -7.79 -28.37
CA LEU A 600 -25.23 -9.01 -29.16
C LEU A 600 -26.03 -10.17 -28.55
N PHE A 601 -26.23 -11.22 -29.32
CA PHE A 601 -26.94 -12.41 -28.86
C PHE A 601 -26.03 -13.65 -28.79
N TYR A 602 -26.32 -14.53 -27.83
CA TYR A 602 -25.74 -15.87 -27.79
C TYR A 602 -26.45 -16.80 -28.77
N GLU A 603 -25.71 -17.79 -29.26
CA GLU A 603 -26.31 -19.02 -29.77
C GLU A 603 -27.02 -19.76 -28.63
N THR A 604 -28.24 -20.22 -28.90
CA THR A 604 -29.04 -20.91 -27.90
C THR A 604 -28.47 -22.29 -27.60
N THR A 605 -28.34 -22.65 -26.33
CA THR A 605 -27.71 -23.92 -25.92
C THR A 605 -28.53 -25.14 -26.31
N TRP A 606 -29.86 -25.08 -26.20
CA TRP A 606 -30.75 -26.15 -26.64
C TRP A 606 -31.79 -25.63 -27.62
N ARG A 607 -31.62 -26.00 -28.88
CA ARG A 607 -32.57 -25.65 -29.95
C ARG A 607 -33.44 -26.86 -30.27
N ARG A 608 -34.76 -26.74 -30.10
CA ARG A 608 -35.72 -27.81 -30.44
C ARG A 608 -36.53 -27.50 -31.71
N GLY A 609 -36.18 -26.44 -32.43
CA GLY A 609 -36.86 -25.96 -33.63
C GLY A 609 -35.90 -25.29 -34.62
N LYS A 610 -36.45 -24.68 -35.68
CA LYS A 610 -35.68 -24.10 -36.80
C LYS A 610 -35.28 -22.64 -36.62
N LEU A 611 -35.59 -22.03 -35.48
CA LEU A 611 -35.33 -20.62 -35.19
C LEU A 611 -34.28 -20.49 -34.08
N ASP A 612 -33.40 -19.51 -34.21
CA ASP A 612 -32.48 -19.07 -33.15
C ASP A 612 -32.42 -17.54 -33.08
N LEU A 613 -31.77 -16.99 -32.07
CA LEU A 613 -31.46 -15.56 -31.99
C LEU A 613 -30.49 -15.15 -33.11
N ASP A 614 -30.72 -13.99 -33.71
CA ASP A 614 -29.86 -13.44 -34.78
C ASP A 614 -28.54 -12.92 -34.22
N THR A 615 -27.56 -13.82 -34.06
CA THR A 615 -26.21 -13.49 -33.55
C THR A 615 -25.39 -12.64 -34.52
N GLY A 616 -25.77 -12.61 -35.81
CA GLY A 616 -25.04 -11.93 -36.88
C GLY A 616 -25.34 -10.44 -37.01
N ARG A 617 -26.40 -9.95 -36.36
CA ARG A 617 -26.84 -8.55 -36.48
C ARG A 617 -26.83 -7.81 -35.13
N PRO A 618 -25.74 -7.10 -34.81
CA PRO A 618 -25.66 -6.28 -33.60
C PRO A 618 -26.76 -5.23 -33.53
N ARG A 619 -27.36 -5.07 -32.35
CA ARG A 619 -28.38 -4.05 -32.07
C ARG A 619 -27.91 -3.12 -30.96
N THR A 620 -28.72 -2.13 -30.59
CA THR A 620 -28.50 -1.33 -29.38
C THR A 620 -29.58 -1.67 -28.35
N LEU A 621 -29.27 -1.53 -27.05
CA LEU A 621 -30.24 -1.78 -25.98
C LEU A 621 -31.55 -1.01 -26.22
N GLY A 622 -31.46 0.27 -26.56
CA GLY A 622 -32.64 1.12 -26.80
C GLY A 622 -33.43 0.74 -28.04
N ALA A 623 -32.79 0.13 -29.05
CA ALA A 623 -33.51 -0.34 -30.23
C ALA A 623 -34.35 -1.56 -29.86
N VAL A 624 -33.77 -2.52 -29.14
CA VAL A 624 -34.45 -3.75 -28.72
C VAL A 624 -35.53 -3.47 -27.68
N ALA A 625 -35.28 -2.59 -26.69
CA ALA A 625 -36.24 -2.23 -25.65
C ALA A 625 -37.53 -1.58 -26.21
N ARG A 626 -37.44 -0.88 -27.34
CA ARG A 626 -38.57 -0.16 -27.97
C ARG A 626 -39.28 -0.95 -29.07
N MET A 627 -38.85 -2.19 -29.37
CA MET A 627 -39.48 -3.01 -30.41
C MET A 627 -40.93 -3.32 -30.05
N ALA A 628 -41.82 -3.13 -31.02
CA ALA A 628 -43.21 -3.54 -30.90
C ALA A 628 -43.33 -5.08 -30.88
N ASP A 629 -44.45 -5.62 -30.37
CA ASP A 629 -44.65 -7.07 -30.27
C ASP A 629 -44.59 -7.76 -31.64
N GLU A 630 -45.03 -7.07 -32.70
CA GLU A 630 -44.99 -7.56 -34.07
C GLU A 630 -43.56 -7.68 -34.63
N GLU A 631 -42.63 -6.84 -34.14
CA GLU A 631 -41.24 -6.74 -34.60
C GLU A 631 -40.32 -7.75 -33.88
N LEU A 632 -40.77 -8.40 -32.80
CA LEU A 632 -39.95 -9.35 -32.03
C LEU A 632 -39.42 -10.52 -32.87
N GLY A 633 -40.09 -10.83 -33.99
CA GLY A 633 -39.62 -11.80 -34.97
C GLY A 633 -38.27 -11.44 -35.60
N ASP A 634 -37.92 -10.16 -35.70
CA ASP A 634 -36.67 -9.66 -36.29
C ASP A 634 -35.43 -9.94 -35.42
N LEU A 635 -35.64 -10.42 -34.19
CA LEU A 635 -34.58 -10.91 -33.31
C LEU A 635 -34.25 -12.39 -33.58
N LEU A 636 -35.04 -13.05 -34.44
CA LEU A 636 -34.93 -14.48 -34.71
C LEU A 636 -34.55 -14.72 -36.17
N VAL A 637 -33.69 -15.70 -36.40
CA VAL A 637 -33.26 -16.15 -37.73
C VAL A 637 -33.53 -17.65 -37.89
N ALA A 638 -33.87 -18.06 -39.11
CA ALA A 638 -33.95 -19.48 -39.45
C ALA A 638 -32.54 -20.05 -39.61
N VAL A 639 -32.28 -21.20 -39.00
CA VAL A 639 -30.97 -21.86 -39.07
C VAL A 639 -31.17 -23.26 -39.64
N ASP A 640 -30.40 -23.60 -40.68
CA ASP A 640 -30.46 -24.91 -41.34
C ASP A 640 -29.82 -26.01 -40.46
N GLU A 641 -30.36 -27.23 -40.54
CA GLU A 641 -30.07 -28.38 -39.64
C GLU A 641 -28.65 -29.00 -39.79
N GLU A 642 -27.78 -28.49 -40.67
CA GLU A 642 -26.51 -29.16 -41.04
C GLU A 642 -25.42 -29.17 -39.95
N PHE A 643 -25.61 -28.53 -38.80
CA PHE A 643 -24.58 -28.44 -37.73
C PHE A 643 -24.95 -29.14 -36.40
N SER A 644 -26.08 -29.85 -36.32
CA SER A 644 -26.55 -30.44 -35.05
C SER A 644 -25.80 -31.71 -34.60
N ASP A 645 -25.03 -32.37 -35.46
CA ASP A 645 -24.44 -33.69 -35.16
C ASP A 645 -23.00 -33.66 -34.62
N TYR A 646 -22.41 -32.49 -34.39
CA TYR A 646 -20.99 -32.39 -34.04
C TYR A 646 -20.65 -31.52 -32.82
N ILE A 647 -21.42 -31.56 -31.74
CA ILE A 647 -20.88 -31.21 -30.41
C ILE A 647 -21.43 -32.16 -29.35
N SER A 648 -20.91 -33.38 -29.35
CA SER A 648 -20.85 -34.25 -28.18
C SER A 648 -19.46 -34.88 -28.14
N THR A 649 -18.54 -34.24 -27.42
CA THR A 649 -17.45 -34.91 -26.69
C THR A 649 -16.84 -33.93 -25.68
N ASP A 650 -16.86 -34.39 -24.43
CA ASP A 650 -16.23 -33.93 -23.19
C ASP A 650 -16.85 -32.77 -22.38
#